data_AF-A0A6P7Z8L7-F1
#
_entry.id   AF-A0A6P7Z8L7-F1
#
_cell.length_a   1.000
_cell.length_b   1.000
_cell.length_c   1.000
_cell.angle_alpha   90.00
_cell.angle_beta   90.00
_cell.angle_gamma   90.00
#
_symmetry.space_group_name_H-M   'P 1'
#
loop_
_entity.id
_entity.type
_entity.pdbx_description
1 polymer ?
#
loop_
_entity_poly.entity_id
_entity_poly.type
_entity_poly.pdbx_seq_one_letter_code
_entity_poly.pdbx_strand_id
1 'polypeptide(L)'
;MRSGTATNPGLELLPLSPAAAAGSFAFAFSLQGERSCSGEGMLLEFEAAFDLRRDVLPLLTLEGGQLREGNGSPGGEGRELNISEKISETLHIVNVEQSGKIIFTWKGTRGYTYIGLYDPETKCNEVLYTFETDVRIISCSVNRERTLLAVSYLRPTKCDGVNEPLRPVSRCLTLLIEIHPVNNMKVLKAVDSCVRVQFLYPAEMHHFPESHLLLISEDRYIEQFHVSVVTEEGFRVLIQNPGQLPKDRVAEDFIWAQWDMLGQRLFYIIVKDSQPLLKCVQFYPDQNFNELMEMSLDIVLTDTELRELRLVNFGFDTYQDRSLNVHVFASKEGGLCLCYSWASDDAEVVYTVAFLHRGYSKTFAVEVTELESGLNKCVLFLDLDYYIAVYLPGQFLHLLNTRHPDLLCYHLFLTGEQARIDVLLQSPCVQAPLEGTLLDCCSGTLFTVRISRLHLLKLLQNSKLDCQRLAALHCALLYFENLMYSEAQVIQWISDSVSTCATFDPIQEFLVASLYRRIIPENGNLCKLLPPTSVPCWNMGIPGITCTTDIIALPVFKEKDIEGFWESLFSGLEYVNYAESCFHFKTLQRDWCKLITELNTEEKKSTLYHRNILDNAKMVLSHLRVQNSEQGMVPVFEEEVYQQKELIGLIMVRLKDHLTRHLPYLKKDKIDKIALDYVSKLLDLIVLILETAWRKYDLGSWDFCLAGKGSEHEFSVFHIMTCIVEATNGLCVPLPPGFQTLHTMLGIRCLPLHTLLHYVDNGVLQLTETCVTRLLKDLDNTGNNEKLKFSIVTRLPEAFCQKIYPVWDHPVSSSFIAREYVRRLLVKLTKRSLGRRCVSDRTLSVYLDFLPMNYLIRMLMDVEEQVRNPFEEDNVDVKFVEETALKQTTMLLRL
;
A
#
# COMPACT_ATOMS: atom_id res chain seq x y z
N MET A 1 -18.98 -70.24 -40.23
CA MET A 1 -18.15 -70.11 -41.45
C MET A 1 -16.89 -69.36 -41.05
N ARG A 2 -15.76 -70.07 -40.91
CA ARG A 2 -14.48 -69.87 -41.65
C ARG A 2 -14.08 -68.39 -41.74
N SER A 3 -12.90 -67.90 -41.39
CA SER A 3 -11.55 -68.39 -41.00
C SER A 3 -10.72 -67.07 -41.03
N GLY A 4 -9.85 -66.66 -40.11
CA GLY A 4 -8.70 -67.35 -39.54
C GLY A 4 -7.46 -66.46 -39.75
N THR A 5 -6.67 -66.27 -38.66
CA THR A 5 -5.21 -65.98 -38.61
C THR A 5 -4.72 -64.60 -39.10
N ALA A 6 -3.79 -63.86 -38.45
CA ALA A 6 -2.64 -64.27 -37.64
C ALA A 6 -2.08 -63.16 -36.68
N THR A 7 -1.64 -63.58 -35.48
CA THR A 7 -0.40 -63.26 -34.71
C THR A 7 0.11 -61.81 -34.44
N ASN A 8 -0.08 -61.34 -33.19
CA ASN A 8 0.83 -60.76 -32.14
C ASN A 8 2.20 -60.11 -32.47
N PRO A 9 2.84 -59.34 -31.53
CA PRO A 9 2.32 -58.45 -30.46
C PRO A 9 3.09 -57.10 -30.32
N GLY A 10 2.57 -56.14 -29.54
CA GLY A 10 3.30 -54.93 -29.14
C GLY A 10 2.62 -54.24 -27.95
N LEU A 11 3.29 -54.26 -26.79
CA LEU A 11 2.90 -53.56 -25.56
C LEU A 11 3.15 -52.04 -25.72
N GLU A 12 2.13 -51.22 -25.47
CA GLU A 12 2.29 -49.89 -24.89
C GLU A 12 1.28 -49.72 -23.75
N LEU A 13 1.81 -49.52 -22.55
CA LEU A 13 1.08 -49.29 -21.29
C LEU A 13 0.96 -47.78 -21.07
N LEU A 14 -0.24 -47.24 -21.18
CA LEU A 14 -0.65 -45.99 -20.55
C LEU A 14 -1.09 -46.28 -19.10
N PRO A 15 -0.65 -45.51 -18.09
CA PRO A 15 -1.10 -45.73 -16.72
C PRO A 15 -2.42 -44.99 -16.44
N LEU A 16 -3.38 -45.77 -15.96
CA LEU A 16 -4.55 -45.32 -15.23
C LEU A 16 -4.16 -44.78 -13.84
N SER A 17 -4.86 -43.73 -13.41
CA SER A 17 -4.86 -43.18 -12.06
C SER A 17 -5.09 -44.24 -10.98
N PRO A 18 -4.69 -43.94 -9.73
CA PRO A 18 -5.69 -43.98 -8.68
C PRO A 18 -5.63 -42.81 -7.69
N ALA A 19 -6.82 -42.46 -7.22
CA ALA A 19 -7.11 -41.53 -6.14
C ALA A 19 -6.68 -42.04 -4.75
N ALA A 20 -6.34 -41.10 -3.85
CA ALA A 20 -6.38 -41.11 -2.37
C ALA A 20 -5.33 -40.09 -1.88
N ALA A 21 -5.48 -39.26 -0.84
CA ALA A 21 -6.54 -39.03 0.12
C ALA A 21 -6.32 -37.60 0.68
N ALA A 22 -7.34 -36.74 0.65
CA ALA A 22 -7.33 -35.46 1.33
C ALA A 22 -7.84 -35.66 2.76
N GLY A 23 -6.93 -35.70 3.72
CA GLY A 23 -7.24 -35.61 5.15
C GLY A 23 -7.19 -34.14 5.58
N SER A 24 -8.36 -33.51 5.67
CA SER A 24 -8.52 -32.18 6.25
C SER A 24 -8.37 -32.26 7.77
N PHE A 25 -7.31 -31.68 8.31
CA PHE A 25 -7.22 -31.37 9.75
C PHE A 25 -7.59 -29.90 9.95
N ALA A 26 -8.89 -29.67 10.18
CA ALA A 26 -9.38 -28.40 10.72
C ALA A 26 -8.98 -28.30 12.19
N PHE A 27 -8.07 -27.39 12.52
CA PHE A 27 -7.87 -26.96 13.92
C PHE A 27 -8.90 -25.89 14.26
N ALA A 28 -9.85 -26.26 15.11
CA ALA A 28 -10.81 -25.35 15.71
C ALA A 28 -10.11 -24.48 16.77
N PHE A 29 -10.03 -23.17 16.52
CA PHE A 29 -9.84 -22.20 17.59
C PHE A 29 -11.21 -21.79 18.15
N SER A 30 -11.44 -22.14 19.41
CA SER A 30 -12.62 -21.77 20.19
C SER A 30 -12.52 -20.30 20.60
N LEU A 31 -13.26 -19.41 19.93
CA LEU A 31 -13.65 -18.10 20.46
C LEU A 31 -15.08 -18.21 20.98
N GLN A 32 -15.23 -18.12 22.30
CA GLN A 32 -16.53 -18.10 22.97
C GLN A 32 -17.25 -16.77 22.67
N GLY A 33 -18.31 -16.85 21.87
CA GLY A 33 -19.65 -16.40 22.26
C GLY A 33 -19.97 -14.91 22.22
N GLU A 34 -20.22 -14.37 21.02
CA GLU A 34 -21.31 -13.41 20.79
C GLU A 34 -22.09 -13.83 19.53
N ARG A 35 -23.40 -13.63 19.57
CA ARG A 35 -24.38 -14.33 18.73
C ARG A 35 -24.22 -14.03 17.23
N SER A 36 -24.21 -15.12 16.49
CA SER A 36 -24.17 -15.24 15.03
C SER A 36 -25.40 -14.65 14.32
N CYS A 37 -25.17 -13.66 13.46
CA CYS A 37 -25.79 -13.60 12.13
C CYS A 37 -24.70 -13.94 11.11
N SER A 38 -24.94 -14.91 10.25
CA SER A 38 -24.06 -15.35 9.17
C SER A 38 -24.03 -14.32 8.02
N GLY A 39 -23.37 -13.18 8.22
CA GLY A 39 -23.07 -12.22 7.16
C GLY A 39 -21.68 -12.46 6.60
N GLU A 40 -21.57 -12.80 5.32
CA GLU A 40 -20.34 -12.54 4.56
C GLU A 40 -20.10 -11.03 4.61
N GLY A 41 -19.05 -10.58 5.30
CA GLY A 41 -18.85 -9.15 5.51
C GLY A 41 -18.38 -8.41 4.25
N MET A 42 -18.60 -7.10 4.25
CA MET A 42 -18.42 -6.19 3.12
C MET A 42 -16.99 -5.64 3.05
N LEU A 43 -16.53 -5.26 1.85
CA LEU A 43 -15.21 -4.65 1.68
C LEU A 43 -15.10 -3.29 2.39
N LEU A 44 -16.16 -2.49 2.35
CA LEU A 44 -16.26 -1.25 3.10
C LEU A 44 -17.00 -1.52 4.41
N GLU A 45 -16.33 -1.24 5.53
CA GLU A 45 -16.91 -1.29 6.87
C GLU A 45 -17.52 0.06 7.22
N PHE A 46 -18.79 0.03 7.61
CA PHE A 46 -19.54 1.18 8.08
C PHE A 46 -19.73 1.04 9.58
N GLU A 47 -19.02 1.86 10.35
CA GLU A 47 -19.17 1.95 11.80
C GLU A 47 -20.04 3.15 12.14
N ALA A 48 -21.17 2.94 12.82
CA ALA A 48 -22.06 4.01 13.24
C ALA A 48 -21.46 4.81 14.42
N ALA A 49 -20.61 5.78 14.08
CA ALA A 49 -19.96 6.68 15.03
C ALA A 49 -20.97 7.51 15.83
N PHE A 50 -22.11 7.84 15.22
CA PHE A 50 -23.22 8.50 15.88
C PHE A 50 -24.54 8.09 15.25
N ASP A 51 -25.56 7.89 16.08
CA ASP A 51 -26.95 7.68 15.66
C ASP A 51 -27.86 8.59 16.48
N LEU A 52 -28.57 9.48 15.79
CA LEU A 52 -29.43 10.50 16.42
C LEU A 52 -30.53 9.88 17.30
N ARG A 53 -31.08 8.72 16.92
CA ARG A 53 -32.14 8.04 17.67
C ARG A 53 -31.59 7.23 18.83
N ARG A 54 -30.39 6.65 18.69
CA ARG A 54 -29.73 5.87 19.75
C ARG A 54 -29.11 6.76 20.81
N ASP A 55 -28.40 7.81 20.39
CA ASP A 55 -27.48 8.55 21.24
C ASP A 55 -28.13 9.81 21.85
N VAL A 56 -29.10 10.43 21.14
CA VAL A 56 -29.72 11.70 21.57
C VAL A 56 -31.16 11.53 22.07
N LEU A 57 -32.00 10.78 21.34
CA LEU A 57 -33.43 10.66 21.68
C LEU A 57 -33.68 10.21 23.14
N PRO A 58 -32.94 9.24 23.72
CA PRO A 58 -33.15 8.85 25.12
C PRO A 58 -32.87 9.99 26.11
N LEU A 59 -31.83 10.79 25.86
CA LEU A 59 -31.46 11.94 26.71
C LEU A 59 -32.58 12.99 26.72
N LEU A 60 -33.14 13.30 25.54
CA LEU A 60 -34.24 14.26 25.41
C LEU A 60 -35.52 13.79 26.10
N THR A 61 -35.80 12.48 26.06
CA THR A 61 -36.97 11.92 26.74
C THR A 61 -36.84 11.95 28.27
N LEU A 62 -35.61 11.77 28.80
CA LEU A 62 -35.33 11.80 30.24
C LEU A 62 -35.47 13.23 30.81
N GLU A 63 -34.92 14.22 30.10
CA GLU A 63 -35.03 15.64 30.46
C GLU A 63 -36.47 16.16 30.33
N GLY A 64 -37.21 15.71 29.31
CA GLY A 64 -38.63 15.99 29.13
C GLY A 64 -39.52 15.44 30.25
N GLY A 65 -39.09 14.37 30.92
CA GLY A 65 -39.73 13.81 32.11
C GLY A 65 -39.46 14.60 33.40
N GLN A 66 -38.25 15.18 33.54
CA GLN A 66 -37.86 15.94 34.74
C GLN A 66 -38.40 17.39 34.76
N LEU A 67 -38.73 17.99 33.61
CA LEU A 67 -39.34 19.33 33.52
C LEU A 67 -40.83 19.39 33.96
N ARG A 68 -41.35 18.35 34.63
CA ARG A 68 -42.68 18.30 35.26
C ARG A 68 -42.58 18.03 36.76
N GLU A 69 -42.15 19.01 37.55
CA GLU A 69 -42.64 19.12 38.93
C GLU A 69 -43.93 19.95 38.93
N GLY A 70 -45.07 19.26 39.05
CA GLY A 70 -46.38 19.89 39.13
C GLY A 70 -47.55 18.92 38.93
N ASN A 71 -47.76 18.05 39.92
CA ASN A 71 -48.97 17.26 40.21
C ASN A 71 -49.51 16.26 39.15
N GLY A 72 -49.41 14.97 39.49
CA GLY A 72 -50.55 14.04 39.38
C GLY A 72 -50.37 12.77 38.55
N SER A 73 -50.30 11.64 39.28
CA SER A 73 -50.64 10.25 38.92
C SER A 73 -49.57 9.36 38.25
N PRO A 74 -49.19 8.23 38.89
CA PRO A 74 -48.33 7.23 38.30
C PRO A 74 -49.16 6.33 37.38
N GLY A 75 -48.96 6.47 36.07
CA GLY A 75 -49.66 5.64 35.11
C GLY A 75 -49.22 5.93 33.68
N GLY A 76 -48.42 5.01 33.12
CA GLY A 76 -48.47 4.69 31.70
C GLY A 76 -47.13 4.74 30.98
N GLU A 77 -46.51 3.57 30.82
CA GLU A 77 -45.51 3.28 29.77
C GLU A 77 -46.01 3.76 28.38
N GLY A 78 -47.34 3.78 28.15
CA GLY A 78 -47.96 4.31 26.93
C GLY A 78 -47.98 5.84 26.77
N ARG A 79 -47.66 6.65 27.78
CA ARG A 79 -47.56 8.12 27.66
C ARG A 79 -46.16 8.59 27.27
N GLU A 80 -45.12 7.87 27.72
CA GLU A 80 -43.73 8.15 27.33
C GLU A 80 -43.47 7.77 25.87
N LEU A 81 -44.03 6.66 25.40
CA LEU A 81 -43.98 6.23 23.99
C LEU A 81 -44.53 7.31 23.04
N ASN A 82 -45.69 7.90 23.37
CA ASN A 82 -46.31 8.98 22.59
C ASN A 82 -45.49 10.29 22.55
N ILE A 83 -44.63 10.54 23.54
CA ILE A 83 -43.76 11.74 23.57
C ILE A 83 -42.49 11.47 22.76
N SER A 84 -41.90 10.28 22.93
CA SER A 84 -40.73 9.83 22.17
C SER A 84 -41.01 9.83 20.66
N GLU A 85 -42.18 9.33 20.23
CA GLU A 85 -42.59 9.33 18.82
C GLU A 85 -42.67 10.76 18.24
N LYS A 86 -43.31 11.70 18.95
CA LYS A 86 -43.44 13.09 18.50
C LYS A 86 -42.10 13.82 18.40
N ILE A 87 -41.18 13.57 19.32
CA ILE A 87 -39.84 14.14 19.26
C ILE A 87 -39.09 13.50 18.08
N SER A 88 -39.15 12.18 17.93
CA SER A 88 -38.49 11.44 16.85
C SER A 88 -38.94 11.87 15.45
N GLU A 89 -40.17 12.32 15.26
CA GLU A 89 -40.67 12.81 13.95
C GLU A 89 -40.04 14.14 13.52
N THR A 90 -39.59 14.95 14.47
CA THR A 90 -39.05 16.30 14.20
C THR A 90 -37.54 16.40 14.40
N LEU A 91 -36.95 15.39 15.04
CA LEU A 91 -35.54 15.29 15.34
C LEU A 91 -34.72 15.03 14.06
N HIS A 92 -33.85 15.96 13.70
CA HIS A 92 -32.94 15.80 12.56
C HIS A 92 -31.62 16.56 12.79
N ILE A 93 -30.57 16.11 12.10
CA ILE A 93 -29.27 16.77 12.08
C ILE A 93 -29.34 17.99 11.18
N VAL A 94 -28.75 19.10 11.62
CA VAL A 94 -28.70 20.36 10.87
C VAL A 94 -27.31 20.58 10.27
N ASN A 95 -26.25 20.31 11.04
CA ASN A 95 -24.87 20.49 10.61
C ASN A 95 -23.88 19.61 11.41
N VAL A 96 -22.69 19.39 10.85
CA VAL A 96 -21.55 18.76 11.51
C VAL A 96 -20.39 19.76 11.48
N GLU A 97 -19.91 20.15 12.66
CA GLU A 97 -18.84 21.14 12.80
C GLU A 97 -17.46 20.53 12.52
N GLN A 98 -16.45 21.38 12.28
CA GLN A 98 -15.07 20.93 11.99
C GLN A 98 -14.51 20.05 13.12
N SER A 99 -14.93 20.29 14.37
CA SER A 99 -14.55 19.47 15.53
C SER A 99 -15.23 18.10 15.62
N GLY A 100 -16.07 17.73 14.65
CA GLY A 100 -16.86 16.49 14.67
C GLY A 100 -18.12 16.56 15.54
N LYS A 101 -18.38 17.70 16.20
CA LYS A 101 -19.61 17.91 16.96
C LYS A 101 -20.82 18.07 16.05
N ILE A 102 -21.96 17.57 16.50
CA ILE A 102 -23.16 17.43 15.69
C ILE A 102 -24.22 18.39 16.21
N ILE A 103 -24.68 19.28 15.35
CA ILE A 103 -25.78 20.19 15.63
C ILE A 103 -27.07 19.56 15.13
N PHE A 104 -28.06 19.46 16.01
CA PHE A 104 -29.36 18.87 15.69
C PHE A 104 -30.50 19.75 16.23
N THR A 105 -31.69 19.53 15.72
CA THR A 105 -32.89 20.24 16.16
C THR A 105 -34.06 19.30 16.36
N TRP A 106 -34.96 19.64 17.28
CA TRP A 106 -36.21 18.93 17.52
C TRP A 106 -37.30 19.89 18.00
N LYS A 107 -38.55 19.43 17.90
CA LYS A 107 -39.71 20.12 18.44
C LYS A 107 -40.07 19.53 19.80
N GLY A 108 -40.08 20.36 20.83
CA GLY A 108 -40.50 19.93 22.17
C GLY A 108 -42.02 19.89 22.32
N THR A 109 -42.47 19.34 23.46
CA THR A 109 -43.90 19.14 23.76
C THR A 109 -44.71 20.43 23.88
N ARG A 110 -44.04 21.57 24.12
CA ARG A 110 -44.66 22.92 24.19
C ARG A 110 -44.80 23.58 22.81
N GLY A 111 -44.35 22.94 21.73
CA GLY A 111 -44.34 23.50 20.38
C GLY A 111 -43.17 24.43 20.09
N TYR A 112 -42.18 24.49 20.99
CA TYR A 112 -40.92 25.23 20.82
C TYR A 112 -39.93 24.40 20.01
N THR A 113 -39.13 25.08 19.18
CA THR A 113 -38.02 24.47 18.45
C THR A 113 -36.73 24.64 19.23
N TYR A 114 -36.00 23.57 19.47
CA TYR A 114 -34.74 23.56 20.21
C TYR A 114 -33.56 23.29 19.27
N ILE A 115 -32.39 23.83 19.62
CA ILE A 115 -31.12 23.54 18.96
C ILE A 115 -30.19 22.92 19.99
N GLY A 116 -29.71 21.72 19.69
CA GLY A 116 -28.78 20.97 20.52
C GLY A 116 -27.42 20.81 19.85
N LEU A 117 -26.39 20.66 20.67
CA LEU A 117 -25.04 20.29 20.27
C LEU A 117 -24.69 18.99 20.98
N TYR A 118 -24.37 17.96 20.20
CA TYR A 118 -23.86 16.71 20.71
C TYR A 118 -22.36 16.59 20.44
N ASP A 119 -21.63 16.18 21.47
CA ASP A 119 -20.20 15.90 21.40
C ASP A 119 -19.98 14.37 21.42
N PRO A 120 -19.60 13.74 20.30
CA PRO A 120 -19.42 12.29 20.23
C PRO A 120 -18.32 11.74 21.14
N GLU A 121 -17.29 12.54 21.45
CA GLU A 121 -16.16 12.11 22.28
C GLU A 121 -16.55 12.05 23.75
N THR A 122 -17.20 13.11 24.25
CA THR A 122 -17.62 13.20 25.65
C THR A 122 -18.98 12.57 25.92
N LYS A 123 -19.75 12.27 24.85
CA LYS A 123 -21.15 11.80 24.90
C LYS A 123 -22.07 12.73 25.67
N CYS A 124 -21.77 14.03 25.61
CA CYS A 124 -22.54 15.08 26.27
C CYS A 124 -23.46 15.77 25.27
N ASN A 125 -24.67 16.11 25.74
CA ASN A 125 -25.64 16.93 25.03
C ASN A 125 -25.77 18.30 25.71
N GLU A 126 -25.83 19.36 24.91
CA GLU A 126 -26.01 20.73 25.37
C GLU A 126 -27.10 21.43 24.53
N VAL A 127 -28.04 22.10 25.19
CA VAL A 127 -29.03 22.93 24.51
C VAL A 127 -28.44 24.32 24.26
N LEU A 128 -28.17 24.65 23.00
CA LEU A 128 -27.57 25.93 22.61
C LEU A 128 -28.58 27.08 22.61
N TYR A 129 -29.79 26.86 22.08
CA TYR A 129 -30.82 27.89 21.96
C TYR A 129 -32.23 27.30 21.84
N THR A 130 -33.24 28.06 22.27
CA THR A 130 -34.67 27.69 22.18
C THR A 130 -35.48 28.78 21.51
N PHE A 131 -36.21 28.45 20.45
CA PHE A 131 -37.21 29.31 19.84
C PHE A 131 -38.57 29.04 20.47
N GLU A 132 -39.20 30.09 21.01
CA GLU A 132 -40.56 30.02 21.58
C GLU A 132 -41.67 29.93 20.51
N THR A 133 -41.32 29.51 19.29
CA THR A 133 -42.21 29.35 18.15
C THR A 133 -41.80 28.15 17.31
N ASP A 134 -42.74 27.63 16.52
CA ASP A 134 -42.47 26.56 15.57
C ASP A 134 -41.75 27.14 14.34
N VAL A 135 -40.44 26.94 14.30
CA VAL A 135 -39.57 27.35 13.20
C VAL A 135 -38.91 26.13 12.57
N ARG A 136 -38.82 26.12 11.23
CA ARG A 136 -38.10 25.09 10.48
C ARG A 136 -36.69 25.57 10.21
N ILE A 137 -35.74 25.07 10.99
CA ILE A 137 -34.31 25.38 10.82
C ILE A 137 -33.80 24.69 9.57
N ILE A 138 -33.01 25.42 8.77
CA ILE A 138 -32.39 24.92 7.53
C ILE A 138 -30.90 24.73 7.73
N SER A 139 -30.25 25.65 8.43
CA SER A 139 -28.80 25.66 8.61
C SER A 139 -28.45 26.33 9.93
N CYS A 140 -27.41 25.84 10.56
CA CYS A 140 -26.96 26.28 11.87
C CYS A 140 -25.47 26.02 12.01
N SER A 141 -24.73 26.95 12.59
CA SER A 141 -23.32 26.76 12.92
C SER A 141 -22.96 27.53 14.20
N VAL A 142 -21.99 27.02 14.93
CA VAL A 142 -21.46 27.60 16.18
C VAL A 142 -19.98 27.94 16.01
N ASN A 143 -19.52 29.03 16.64
CA ASN A 143 -18.10 29.38 16.63
C ASN A 143 -17.28 28.47 17.56
N ARG A 144 -15.94 28.50 17.41
CA ARG A 144 -15.01 27.68 18.18
C ARG A 144 -15.18 27.83 19.70
N GLU A 145 -15.41 29.05 20.18
CA GLU A 145 -15.57 29.37 21.60
C GLU A 145 -16.95 29.03 22.17
N ARG A 146 -17.92 28.63 21.32
CA ARG A 146 -19.32 28.36 21.69
C ARG A 146 -20.05 29.56 22.30
N THR A 147 -19.75 30.75 21.81
CA THR A 147 -20.33 32.00 22.32
C THR A 147 -21.33 32.62 21.35
N LEU A 148 -21.23 32.27 20.05
CA LEU A 148 -22.05 32.78 18.97
C LEU A 148 -22.70 31.61 18.21
N LEU A 149 -23.98 31.79 17.88
CA LEU A 149 -24.77 30.86 17.10
C LEU A 149 -25.35 31.58 15.88
N ALA A 150 -25.08 31.06 14.69
CA ALA A 150 -25.69 31.52 13.45
C ALA A 150 -26.79 30.53 13.06
N VAL A 151 -28.00 31.02 12.82
CA VAL A 151 -29.17 30.18 12.50
C VAL A 151 -29.93 30.75 11.31
N SER A 152 -30.23 29.89 10.34
CA SER A 152 -31.15 30.18 9.23
C SER A 152 -32.38 29.30 9.34
N TYR A 153 -33.57 29.91 9.32
CA TYR A 153 -34.85 29.20 9.40
C TYR A 153 -35.90 29.76 8.44
N LEU A 154 -36.83 28.89 8.04
CA LEU A 154 -38.01 29.25 7.25
C LEU A 154 -39.16 29.65 8.16
N ARG A 155 -39.82 30.76 7.80
CA ARG A 155 -41.10 31.14 8.39
C ARG A 155 -42.24 30.37 7.72
N PRO A 156 -43.15 29.76 8.48
CA PRO A 156 -44.34 29.15 7.91
C PRO A 156 -45.23 30.23 7.27
N THR A 157 -45.56 30.08 5.99
CA THR A 157 -46.60 30.88 5.34
C THR A 157 -47.94 30.52 5.97
N LYS A 158 -48.49 31.37 6.85
CA LYS A 158 -49.87 31.22 7.32
C LYS A 158 -50.81 31.43 6.13
N CYS A 159 -51.23 30.35 5.49
CA CYS A 159 -52.39 30.36 4.60
C CYS A 159 -53.64 30.10 5.44
N ASP A 160 -54.11 31.11 6.17
CA ASP A 160 -55.46 31.07 6.74
C ASP A 160 -56.09 32.47 6.70
N GLY A 161 -57.08 32.60 5.81
CA GLY A 161 -58.27 33.42 5.94
C GLY A 161 -58.15 34.90 6.32
N VAL A 162 -58.52 35.74 5.34
CA VAL A 162 -59.04 37.12 5.47
C VAL A 162 -58.00 38.25 5.51
N ASN A 163 -57.80 38.85 4.33
CA ASN A 163 -57.49 40.26 4.06
C ASN A 163 -56.73 41.04 5.14
N GLU A 164 -55.41 40.83 5.23
CA GLU A 164 -54.49 41.91 5.57
C GLU A 164 -53.64 42.25 4.33
N PRO A 165 -53.56 43.52 3.91
CA PRO A 165 -52.82 43.90 2.72
C PRO A 165 -51.31 43.83 2.97
N LEU A 166 -50.62 43.07 2.13
CA LEU A 166 -49.24 43.28 1.65
C LEU A 166 -48.23 43.81 2.70
N ARG A 167 -47.71 42.92 3.55
CA ARG A 167 -46.30 43.02 3.95
C ARG A 167 -45.55 41.89 3.24
N PRO A 168 -44.58 42.16 2.34
CA PRO A 168 -43.68 41.12 1.86
C PRO A 168 -42.86 40.66 3.07
N VAL A 169 -43.24 39.52 3.65
CA VAL A 169 -42.51 38.93 4.78
C VAL A 169 -41.55 37.91 4.19
N SER A 170 -40.24 38.18 4.30
CA SER A 170 -39.20 37.31 3.77
C SER A 170 -39.35 35.87 4.29
N ARG A 171 -39.36 34.87 3.40
CA ARG A 171 -39.53 33.44 3.75
C ARG A 171 -38.40 32.91 4.64
N CYS A 172 -37.15 33.29 4.39
CA CYS A 172 -35.98 32.87 5.14
C CYS A 172 -35.44 34.01 6.00
N LEU A 173 -35.17 33.73 7.27
CA LEU A 173 -34.48 34.62 8.19
C LEU A 173 -33.18 33.99 8.65
N THR A 174 -32.10 34.76 8.58
CA THR A 174 -30.79 34.39 9.11
C THR A 174 -30.44 35.30 10.27
N LEU A 175 -30.16 34.69 11.42
CA LEU A 175 -29.87 35.36 12.68
C LEU A 175 -28.45 35.04 13.14
N LEU A 176 -27.87 35.98 13.87
CA LEU A 176 -26.69 35.80 14.70
C LEU A 176 -27.10 36.05 16.15
N ILE A 177 -26.80 35.09 17.02
CA ILE A 177 -27.28 35.04 18.40
C ILE A 177 -26.07 34.87 19.33
N GLU A 178 -25.98 35.71 20.36
CA GLU A 178 -25.07 35.51 21.48
C GLU A 178 -25.70 34.46 22.40
N ILE A 179 -25.00 33.37 22.74
CA ILE A 179 -25.58 32.24 23.49
C ILE A 179 -25.04 32.08 24.92
N HIS A 180 -23.94 32.73 25.29
CA HIS A 180 -23.31 32.57 26.61
C HIS A 180 -22.94 33.93 27.26
N PRO A 181 -23.87 34.58 27.99
CA PRO A 181 -25.30 34.29 28.10
C PRO A 181 -26.10 34.78 26.88
N VAL A 182 -27.34 34.31 26.73
CA VAL A 182 -28.26 34.84 25.70
C VAL A 182 -28.54 36.31 25.96
N ASN A 183 -28.10 37.19 25.06
CA ASN A 183 -28.16 38.63 25.30
C ASN A 183 -28.64 39.43 24.07
N ASN A 184 -28.04 39.22 22.90
CA ASN A 184 -28.44 39.90 21.67
C ASN A 184 -28.79 38.94 20.53
N MET A 185 -29.76 39.35 19.70
CA MET A 185 -30.16 38.67 18.47
C MET A 185 -30.12 39.69 17.33
N LYS A 186 -29.26 39.44 16.34
CA LYS A 186 -29.13 40.28 15.16
C LYS A 186 -29.65 39.55 13.93
N VAL A 187 -30.50 40.23 13.15
CA VAL A 187 -30.88 39.76 11.80
C VAL A 187 -29.73 40.07 10.85
N LEU A 188 -29.12 39.03 10.27
CA LEU A 188 -28.09 39.16 9.24
C LEU A 188 -28.73 39.34 7.85
N LYS A 189 -29.73 38.53 7.54
CA LYS A 189 -30.47 38.56 6.26
C LYS A 189 -31.93 38.19 6.45
N ALA A 190 -32.78 38.80 5.61
CA ALA A 190 -34.19 38.50 5.49
C ALA A 190 -34.56 38.44 4.00
N VAL A 191 -34.52 37.25 3.42
CA VAL A 191 -34.68 37.00 1.97
C VAL A 191 -35.71 35.91 1.70
N ASP A 192 -36.15 35.78 0.44
CA ASP A 192 -37.11 34.74 0.05
C ASP A 192 -36.46 33.41 -0.33
N SER A 193 -35.18 33.45 -0.69
CA SER A 193 -34.29 32.32 -0.94
C SER A 193 -33.76 31.71 0.36
N CYS A 194 -33.35 30.45 0.38
CA CYS A 194 -32.75 29.90 1.60
C CYS A 194 -31.29 30.34 1.72
N VAL A 195 -30.84 30.47 2.96
CA VAL A 195 -29.48 30.87 3.31
C VAL A 195 -28.86 29.79 4.18
N ARG A 196 -27.62 29.41 3.88
CA ARG A 196 -26.79 28.52 4.71
C ARG A 196 -25.72 29.33 5.43
N VAL A 197 -25.29 28.85 6.59
CA VAL A 197 -24.33 29.54 7.46
C VAL A 197 -23.27 28.58 7.97
N GLN A 198 -22.00 29.02 8.00
CA GLN A 198 -20.88 28.21 8.48
C GLN A 198 -19.81 29.10 9.13
N PHE A 199 -19.45 28.85 10.38
CA PHE A 199 -18.32 29.53 11.02
C PHE A 199 -16.98 28.98 10.53
N LEU A 200 -16.01 29.88 10.41
CA LEU A 200 -14.60 29.56 10.20
C LEU A 200 -13.91 29.35 11.54
N TYR A 201 -12.96 28.41 11.57
CA TYR A 201 -12.23 28.03 12.77
C TYR A 201 -10.78 28.50 12.68
N PRO A 202 -10.29 29.32 13.62
CA PRO A 202 -8.90 29.76 13.60
C PRO A 202 -7.94 28.59 13.94
N ALA A 203 -6.68 28.68 13.49
CA ALA A 203 -5.62 27.76 13.90
C ALA A 203 -5.36 27.86 15.41
N GLU A 204 -4.93 26.75 16.02
CA GLU A 204 -4.75 26.64 17.46
C GLU A 204 -3.77 27.69 18.02
N MET A 205 -4.13 28.25 19.19
CA MET A 205 -3.31 29.02 20.15
C MET A 205 -3.64 30.51 20.36
N HIS A 206 -4.56 31.12 19.59
CA HIS A 206 -4.93 32.52 19.83
C HIS A 206 -6.44 32.67 20.05
N HIS A 207 -6.81 33.24 21.20
CA HIS A 207 -8.15 33.75 21.43
C HIS A 207 -8.31 34.96 20.52
N PHE A 208 -8.83 34.77 19.32
CA PHE A 208 -9.11 35.88 18.44
C PHE A 208 -10.40 36.54 18.93
N PRO A 209 -10.41 37.88 19.14
CA PRO A 209 -11.63 38.61 19.48
C PRO A 209 -12.59 38.70 18.29
N GLU A 210 -12.34 38.02 17.19
CA GLU A 210 -13.12 38.13 15.97
C GLU A 210 -13.41 36.73 15.40
N SER A 211 -14.70 36.45 15.24
CA SER A 211 -15.21 35.24 14.60
C SER A 211 -15.63 35.57 13.18
N HIS A 212 -15.32 34.69 12.23
CA HIS A 212 -15.71 34.85 10.83
C HIS A 212 -16.82 33.88 10.47
N LEU A 213 -17.86 34.39 9.80
CA LEU A 213 -19.04 33.62 9.43
C LEU A 213 -19.25 33.69 7.91
N LEU A 214 -19.31 32.54 7.26
CA LEU A 214 -19.73 32.45 5.87
C LEU A 214 -21.26 32.39 5.78
N LEU A 215 -21.81 33.22 4.91
CA LEU A 215 -23.22 33.26 4.56
C LEU A 215 -23.35 32.92 3.08
N ILE A 216 -24.07 31.83 2.79
CA ILE A 216 -24.24 31.28 1.45
C ILE A 216 -25.71 31.42 1.05
N SER A 217 -25.99 32.22 0.04
CA SER A 217 -27.35 32.46 -0.44
C SER A 217 -27.67 31.60 -1.66
N GLU A 218 -28.88 31.06 -1.72
CA GLU A 218 -29.42 30.42 -2.93
C GLU A 218 -29.58 31.40 -4.11
N ASP A 219 -29.52 32.71 -3.85
CA ASP A 219 -29.40 33.76 -4.88
C ASP A 219 -27.99 33.85 -5.51
N ARG A 220 -27.16 32.80 -5.36
CA ARG A 220 -25.85 32.64 -6.01
C ARG A 220 -24.77 33.62 -5.56
N TYR A 221 -24.73 33.95 -4.28
CA TYR A 221 -23.63 34.72 -3.70
C TYR A 221 -23.19 34.21 -2.32
N ILE A 222 -21.92 34.41 -2.00
CA ILE A 222 -21.30 34.07 -0.71
C ILE A 222 -20.64 35.32 -0.12
N GLU A 223 -20.98 35.63 1.13
CA GLU A 223 -20.43 36.74 1.90
C GLU A 223 -19.74 36.21 3.16
N GLN A 224 -18.58 36.77 3.52
CA GLN A 224 -17.93 36.56 4.81
C GLN A 224 -18.26 37.73 5.73
N PHE A 225 -18.85 37.46 6.88
CA PHE A 225 -19.08 38.43 7.95
C PHE A 225 -17.96 38.37 8.98
N HIS A 226 -17.53 39.55 9.41
CA HIS A 226 -16.55 39.72 10.48
C HIS A 226 -17.28 40.12 11.75
N VAL A 227 -17.23 39.26 12.76
CA VAL A 227 -17.94 39.42 14.03
C VAL A 227 -16.91 39.63 15.12
N SER A 228 -16.62 40.89 15.42
CA SER A 228 -15.77 41.25 16.56
C SER A 228 -16.58 41.17 17.86
N VAL A 229 -15.94 40.62 18.89
CA VAL A 229 -16.53 40.20 20.14
C VAL A 229 -15.69 40.73 21.30
N VAL A 230 -16.34 41.28 22.32
CA VAL A 230 -15.69 41.81 23.53
C VAL A 230 -16.16 41.00 24.74
N THR A 231 -15.20 40.62 25.59
CA THR A 231 -15.50 39.97 26.87
C THR A 231 -15.61 41.04 27.98
N GLU A 232 -16.80 41.17 28.57
CA GLU A 232 -17.03 42.03 29.74
C GLU A 232 -16.87 41.26 31.07
N GLU A 233 -16.76 41.99 32.19
CA GLU A 233 -16.61 41.43 33.53
C GLU A 233 -17.68 40.36 33.83
N GLY A 234 -17.24 39.13 34.15
CA GLY A 234 -18.12 37.99 34.42
C GLY A 234 -18.32 36.99 33.27
N PHE A 235 -17.38 36.90 32.33
CA PHE A 235 -17.42 35.97 31.17
C PHE A 235 -18.56 36.23 30.19
N ARG A 236 -19.08 37.46 30.13
CA ARG A 236 -20.11 37.85 29.17
C ARG A 236 -19.48 38.24 27.85
N VAL A 237 -20.02 37.70 26.77
CA VAL A 237 -19.48 37.86 25.43
C VAL A 237 -20.44 38.70 24.59
N LEU A 238 -20.02 39.88 24.14
CA LEU A 238 -20.85 40.86 23.43
C LEU A 238 -20.33 41.12 22.01
N ILE A 239 -21.23 41.17 21.03
CA ILE A 239 -20.91 41.62 19.68
C ILE A 239 -20.62 43.11 19.69
N GLN A 240 -19.43 43.49 19.22
CA GLN A 240 -19.03 44.87 19.04
C GLN A 240 -19.75 45.48 17.84
N ASN A 241 -20.35 46.68 18.00
CA ASN A 241 -21.04 47.41 16.94
C ASN A 241 -22.12 46.60 16.18
N PRO A 242 -23.18 46.13 16.87
CA PRO A 242 -24.21 45.28 16.27
C PRO A 242 -25.01 45.98 15.15
N GLY A 243 -24.93 47.30 14.98
CA GLY A 243 -25.60 48.03 13.89
C GLY A 243 -25.04 47.73 12.49
N GLN A 244 -23.73 47.50 12.36
CA GLN A 244 -23.07 47.31 11.07
C GLN A 244 -21.92 46.33 11.24
N LEU A 245 -22.15 45.07 10.83
CA LEU A 245 -21.08 44.07 10.79
C LEU A 245 -20.34 44.24 9.47
N PRO A 246 -19.00 44.37 9.47
CA PRO A 246 -18.22 44.34 8.25
C PRO A 246 -18.46 43.03 7.49
N LYS A 247 -18.48 43.12 6.17
CA LYS A 247 -18.65 41.95 5.31
C LYS A 247 -17.90 42.11 4.00
N ASP A 248 -17.34 41.00 3.54
CA ASP A 248 -16.65 40.89 2.26
C ASP A 248 -17.41 39.95 1.32
N ARG A 249 -17.34 40.23 0.03
CA ARG A 249 -17.90 39.36 -1.02
C ARG A 249 -16.85 38.33 -1.40
N VAL A 250 -17.20 37.05 -1.29
CA VAL A 250 -16.29 35.94 -1.58
C VAL A 250 -16.51 35.41 -3.00
N ALA A 251 -17.76 35.12 -3.36
CA ALA A 251 -18.12 34.56 -4.66
C ALA A 251 -19.52 35.03 -5.09
N GLU A 252 -19.73 35.19 -6.40
CA GLU A 252 -21.00 35.59 -7.02
C GLU A 252 -21.23 34.77 -8.31
N ASP A 253 -22.49 34.67 -8.74
CA ASP A 253 -22.94 34.06 -10.00
C ASP A 253 -22.51 32.58 -10.21
N PHE A 254 -22.31 31.84 -9.12
CA PHE A 254 -21.97 30.41 -9.19
C PHE A 254 -23.20 29.53 -9.42
N ILE A 255 -22.98 28.38 -10.05
CA ILE A 255 -24.00 27.33 -10.28
C ILE A 255 -23.82 26.13 -9.34
N TRP A 256 -22.61 25.96 -8.81
CA TRP A 256 -22.27 24.88 -7.89
C TRP A 256 -21.23 25.39 -6.89
N ALA A 257 -21.34 24.97 -5.63
CA ALA A 257 -20.33 25.20 -4.60
C ALA A 257 -20.21 24.00 -3.66
N GLN A 258 -18.99 23.70 -3.23
CA GLN A 258 -18.69 22.72 -2.20
C GLN A 258 -17.81 23.33 -1.11
N TRP A 259 -18.17 23.04 0.13
CA TRP A 259 -17.38 23.40 1.30
C TRP A 259 -16.53 22.22 1.77
N ASP A 260 -15.23 22.46 1.91
CA ASP A 260 -14.31 21.57 2.59
C ASP A 260 -14.01 22.09 4.00
N MET A 261 -14.64 21.44 4.99
CA MET A 261 -14.56 21.80 6.40
C MET A 261 -13.14 21.67 6.98
N LEU A 262 -12.38 20.64 6.57
CA LEU A 262 -11.07 20.35 7.16
C LEU A 262 -10.02 21.35 6.66
N GLY A 263 -9.98 21.58 5.34
CA GLY A 263 -9.06 22.54 4.74
C GLY A 263 -9.53 24.00 4.83
N GLN A 264 -10.79 24.25 5.22
CA GLN A 264 -11.47 25.55 5.10
C GLN A 264 -11.29 26.15 3.70
N ARG A 265 -11.72 25.35 2.71
CA ARG A 265 -11.62 25.67 1.28
C ARG A 265 -13.02 25.71 0.67
N LEU A 266 -13.27 26.72 -0.15
CA LEU A 266 -14.49 26.83 -0.94
C LEU A 266 -14.16 26.56 -2.40
N PHE A 267 -14.71 25.49 -2.94
CA PHE A 267 -14.71 25.20 -4.37
C PHE A 267 -16.02 25.66 -4.97
N TYR A 268 -16.00 26.36 -6.10
CA TYR A 268 -17.22 26.79 -6.78
C TYR A 268 -17.04 26.87 -8.28
N ILE A 269 -18.14 26.66 -9.03
CA ILE A 269 -18.16 26.70 -10.49
C ILE A 269 -18.96 27.92 -10.95
N ILE A 270 -18.34 28.73 -11.80
CA ILE A 270 -18.99 29.82 -12.53
C ILE A 270 -19.00 29.50 -14.02
N VAL A 271 -19.93 30.10 -14.77
CA VAL A 271 -19.96 29.97 -16.23
C VAL A 271 -19.57 31.30 -16.85
N LYS A 272 -18.44 31.33 -17.54
CA LYS A 272 -17.92 32.52 -18.22
C LYS A 272 -17.74 32.18 -19.69
N ASP A 273 -18.30 33.01 -20.57
CA ASP A 273 -18.21 32.82 -22.03
C ASP A 273 -18.67 31.42 -22.50
N SER A 274 -19.70 30.86 -21.85
CA SER A 274 -20.22 29.50 -22.08
C SER A 274 -19.27 28.35 -21.71
N GLN A 275 -18.20 28.62 -20.97
CA GLN A 275 -17.32 27.60 -20.41
C GLN A 275 -17.44 27.56 -18.87
N PRO A 276 -17.65 26.38 -18.27
CA PRO A 276 -17.61 26.24 -16.83
C PRO A 276 -16.17 26.35 -16.32
N LEU A 277 -16.00 27.12 -15.24
CA LEU A 277 -14.73 27.41 -14.61
C LEU A 277 -14.81 27.05 -13.14
N LEU A 278 -13.96 26.11 -12.71
CA LEU A 278 -13.79 25.78 -11.30
C LEU A 278 -12.79 26.72 -10.65
N LYS A 279 -13.20 27.32 -9.55
CA LYS A 279 -12.37 28.19 -8.71
C LYS A 279 -12.27 27.64 -7.30
N CYS A 280 -11.14 27.93 -6.65
CA CYS A 280 -10.94 27.65 -5.23
C CYS A 280 -10.53 28.90 -4.47
N VAL A 281 -11.21 29.15 -3.36
CA VAL A 281 -10.85 30.15 -2.35
C VAL A 281 -10.38 29.43 -1.09
N GLN A 282 -9.19 29.80 -0.62
CA GLN A 282 -8.65 29.33 0.66
C GLN A 282 -8.91 30.38 1.73
N PHE A 283 -9.45 29.95 2.87
CA PHE A 283 -9.59 30.79 4.05
C PHE A 283 -8.42 30.51 4.99
N TYR A 284 -7.74 31.57 5.42
CA TYR A 284 -6.60 31.46 6.33
C TYR A 284 -6.99 31.86 7.77
N PRO A 285 -6.28 31.33 8.78
CA PRO A 285 -6.51 31.68 10.19
C PRO A 285 -6.33 33.16 10.53
N ASP A 286 -5.56 33.90 9.75
CA ASP A 286 -5.22 35.32 9.91
C ASP A 286 -6.22 36.26 9.20
N GLN A 287 -7.46 35.78 9.01
CA GLN A 287 -8.64 36.56 8.62
C GLN A 287 -8.76 36.92 7.13
N ASN A 288 -7.77 36.59 6.31
CA ASN A 288 -7.80 36.82 4.86
C ASN A 288 -8.22 35.54 4.09
N PHE A 289 -8.85 35.74 2.94
CA PHE A 289 -9.09 34.69 1.97
C PHE A 289 -8.52 35.09 0.62
N ASN A 290 -7.89 34.12 -0.05
CA ASN A 290 -7.31 34.33 -1.37
C ASN A 290 -7.91 33.35 -2.38
N GLU A 291 -8.22 33.85 -3.57
CA GLU A 291 -8.54 32.99 -4.71
C GLU A 291 -7.23 32.41 -5.27
N LEU A 292 -6.97 31.14 -4.98
CA LEU A 292 -5.67 30.51 -5.28
C LEU A 292 -5.63 29.85 -6.64
N MET A 293 -6.73 29.20 -7.02
CA MET A 293 -6.77 28.27 -8.16
C MET A 293 -7.95 28.57 -9.07
N GLU A 294 -7.70 28.54 -10.38
CA GLU A 294 -8.69 28.64 -11.44
C GLU A 294 -8.41 27.56 -12.51
N MET A 295 -9.44 26.87 -12.98
CA MET A 295 -9.32 25.90 -14.08
C MET A 295 -10.59 25.84 -14.94
N SER A 296 -10.42 25.71 -16.26
CA SER A 296 -11.52 25.45 -17.19
C SER A 296 -11.94 23.98 -17.10
N LEU A 297 -13.25 23.75 -17.05
CA LEU A 297 -13.83 22.41 -17.07
C LEU A 297 -14.35 22.10 -18.47
N ASP A 298 -13.98 20.93 -19.00
CA ASP A 298 -14.52 20.40 -20.26
C ASP A 298 -15.85 19.66 -20.02
N ILE A 299 -16.77 20.30 -19.28
CA ILE A 299 -18.10 19.75 -18.97
C ILE A 299 -19.14 20.50 -19.80
N VAL A 300 -19.99 19.76 -20.52
CA VAL A 300 -21.14 20.33 -21.23
C VAL A 300 -22.31 20.40 -20.27
N LEU A 301 -22.75 21.62 -19.96
CA LEU A 301 -23.90 21.87 -19.09
C LEU A 301 -25.15 22.18 -19.93
N THR A 302 -26.26 21.57 -19.57
CA THR A 302 -27.58 21.85 -20.16
C THR A 302 -28.21 23.10 -19.55
N ASP A 303 -29.16 23.71 -20.26
CA ASP A 303 -29.89 24.90 -19.79
C ASP A 303 -30.59 24.69 -18.43
N THR A 304 -30.95 23.43 -18.10
CA THR A 304 -31.56 23.06 -16.82
C THR A 304 -30.53 23.10 -15.69
N GLU A 305 -29.35 22.53 -15.91
CA GLU A 305 -28.26 22.49 -14.92
C GLU A 305 -27.70 23.90 -14.65
N LEU A 306 -27.71 24.79 -15.64
CA LEU A 306 -27.33 26.19 -15.45
C LEU A 306 -28.30 26.97 -14.52
N ARG A 307 -29.54 26.49 -14.40
CA ARG A 307 -30.59 27.11 -13.56
C ARG A 307 -30.62 26.53 -12.15
N GLU A 308 -30.25 25.27 -11.97
CA GLU A 308 -30.24 24.59 -10.68
C GLU A 308 -28.94 24.89 -9.91
N LEU A 309 -29.05 25.60 -8.79
CA LEU A 309 -27.93 25.79 -7.86
C LEU A 309 -27.70 24.52 -7.04
N ARG A 310 -26.44 24.08 -6.92
CA ARG A 310 -26.06 22.98 -6.04
C ARG A 310 -25.09 23.40 -4.95
N LEU A 311 -25.39 23.02 -3.71
CA LEU A 311 -24.58 23.26 -2.54
C LEU A 311 -24.19 21.90 -1.91
N VAL A 312 -22.90 21.60 -1.86
CA VAL A 312 -22.36 20.35 -1.30
C VAL A 312 -21.67 20.66 0.03
N ASN A 313 -21.99 19.89 1.08
CA ASN A 313 -21.42 20.03 2.44
C ASN A 313 -21.69 21.37 3.14
N PHE A 314 -22.86 21.99 2.89
CA PHE A 314 -23.33 23.20 3.61
C PHE A 314 -24.46 22.90 4.63
N GLY A 315 -24.49 21.67 5.16
CA GLY A 315 -25.50 21.19 6.11
C GLY A 315 -26.66 20.44 5.46
N PHE A 316 -27.75 20.26 6.23
CA PHE A 316 -28.92 19.47 5.83
C PHE A 316 -29.62 20.07 4.60
N ASP A 317 -29.71 19.29 3.52
CA ASP A 317 -30.44 19.69 2.32
C ASP A 317 -31.63 18.76 2.07
N THR A 318 -32.78 19.35 1.76
CA THR A 318 -34.05 18.60 1.60
C THR A 318 -34.42 18.32 0.16
N TYR A 319 -33.69 18.90 -0.81
CA TYR A 319 -33.95 18.75 -2.23
C TYR A 319 -32.66 18.33 -2.95
N GLN A 320 -32.49 17.03 -3.17
CA GLN A 320 -31.55 16.51 -4.15
C GLN A 320 -32.35 15.97 -5.33
N ASP A 321 -32.67 16.83 -6.29
CA ASP A 321 -32.99 16.37 -7.65
C ASP A 321 -31.67 16.27 -8.42
N ARG A 322 -31.41 15.17 -9.13
CA ARG A 322 -30.04 14.63 -9.28
C ARG A 322 -29.50 14.54 -10.71
N SER A 323 -29.77 15.54 -11.56
CA SER A 323 -29.21 15.63 -12.93
C SER A 323 -27.68 15.46 -13.01
N LEU A 324 -26.90 16.27 -12.28
CA LEU A 324 -25.42 16.27 -12.32
C LEU A 324 -24.83 16.14 -10.91
N ASN A 325 -24.10 15.04 -10.64
CA ASN A 325 -23.38 14.87 -9.38
C ASN A 325 -21.91 15.31 -9.55
N VAL A 326 -21.43 16.27 -8.75
CA VAL A 326 -20.05 16.78 -8.79
C VAL A 326 -19.49 16.88 -7.38
N HIS A 327 -18.29 16.34 -7.18
CA HIS A 327 -17.55 16.39 -5.92
C HIS A 327 -16.07 16.68 -6.17
N VAL A 328 -15.48 17.50 -5.31
CA VAL A 328 -14.04 17.76 -5.27
C VAL A 328 -13.45 17.13 -4.01
N PHE A 329 -12.38 16.36 -4.17
CA PHE A 329 -11.65 15.74 -3.06
C PHE A 329 -10.22 16.22 -3.03
N ALA A 330 -9.74 16.52 -1.82
CA ALA A 330 -8.43 17.09 -1.59
C ALA A 330 -7.72 16.32 -0.46
N SER A 331 -6.76 15.49 -0.84
CA SER A 331 -5.98 14.66 0.07
C SER A 331 -4.94 15.47 0.86
N LYS A 332 -4.51 14.94 2.00
CA LYS A 332 -3.48 15.55 2.85
C LYS A 332 -2.12 15.65 2.16
N GLU A 333 -1.83 14.74 1.21
CA GLU A 333 -0.56 14.71 0.47
C GLU A 333 -0.54 15.66 -0.76
N GLY A 334 -1.53 16.53 -0.94
CA GLY A 334 -1.57 17.47 -2.08
C GLY A 334 -2.19 16.91 -3.36
N GLY A 335 -2.84 15.75 -3.30
CA GLY A 335 -3.67 15.25 -4.38
C GLY A 335 -5.02 15.98 -4.42
N LEU A 336 -5.41 16.44 -5.61
CA LEU A 336 -6.70 17.09 -5.89
C LEU A 336 -7.41 16.34 -7.02
N CYS A 337 -8.66 15.96 -6.79
CA CYS A 337 -9.49 15.21 -7.75
C CYS A 337 -10.88 15.85 -7.88
N LEU A 338 -11.38 15.93 -9.11
CA LEU A 338 -12.75 16.33 -9.43
C LEU A 338 -13.50 15.12 -9.97
N CYS A 339 -14.55 14.69 -9.27
CA CYS A 339 -15.39 13.56 -9.66
C CYS A 339 -16.73 14.09 -10.14
N TYR A 340 -17.23 13.57 -11.25
CA TYR A 340 -18.58 13.88 -11.70
C TYR A 340 -19.25 12.72 -12.43
N SER A 341 -20.58 12.68 -12.37
CA SER A 341 -21.42 11.72 -13.07
C SER A 341 -22.77 12.35 -13.41
N TRP A 342 -23.35 11.93 -14.53
CA TRP A 342 -24.72 12.29 -14.88
C TRP A 342 -25.70 11.24 -14.38
N ALA A 343 -26.89 11.67 -13.95
CA ALA A 343 -27.99 10.72 -13.80
C ALA A 343 -28.42 10.26 -15.19
N SER A 344 -28.23 8.97 -15.46
CA SER A 344 -28.74 8.34 -16.67
C SER A 344 -29.74 7.25 -16.31
N ASP A 345 -30.81 7.16 -17.12
CA ASP A 345 -31.74 6.03 -17.14
C ASP A 345 -31.27 4.93 -18.13
N ASP A 346 -30.11 5.12 -18.75
CA ASP A 346 -29.53 4.20 -19.72
C ASP A 346 -29.03 2.91 -19.04
N ALA A 347 -28.86 1.87 -19.86
CA ALA A 347 -28.26 0.60 -19.44
C ALA A 347 -26.76 0.72 -19.08
N GLU A 348 -26.16 1.89 -19.27
CA GLU A 348 -24.75 2.18 -19.01
C GLU A 348 -24.63 3.42 -18.13
N VAL A 349 -23.85 3.32 -17.06
CA VAL A 349 -23.53 4.43 -16.17
C VAL A 349 -22.12 4.91 -16.46
N VAL A 350 -22.00 6.21 -16.72
CA VAL A 350 -20.73 6.88 -17.01
C VAL A 350 -20.39 7.86 -15.89
N TYR A 351 -19.17 7.76 -15.38
CA TYR A 351 -18.63 8.73 -14.43
C TYR A 351 -17.16 9.02 -14.75
N THR A 352 -16.72 10.21 -14.40
CA THR A 352 -15.36 10.68 -14.69
C THR A 352 -14.68 11.15 -13.42
N VAL A 353 -13.40 10.80 -13.28
CA VAL A 353 -12.52 11.30 -12.24
C VAL A 353 -11.35 12.03 -12.89
N ALA A 354 -11.33 13.35 -12.74
CA ALA A 354 -10.26 14.22 -13.17
C ALA A 354 -9.20 14.34 -12.07
N PHE A 355 -8.02 13.77 -12.30
CA PHE A 355 -6.87 13.84 -11.40
C PHE A 355 -6.13 15.14 -11.66
N LEU A 356 -6.65 16.24 -11.12
CA LEU A 356 -6.16 17.61 -11.39
C LEU A 356 -4.66 17.74 -11.09
N HIS A 357 -4.21 17.10 -10.02
CA HIS A 357 -2.80 17.04 -9.61
C HIS A 357 -1.88 16.26 -10.58
N ARG A 358 -2.44 15.52 -11.55
CA ARG A 358 -1.71 14.78 -12.59
C ARG A 358 -1.94 15.31 -14.01
N GLY A 359 -2.93 16.17 -14.23
CA GLY A 359 -3.20 16.74 -15.55
C GLY A 359 -3.91 15.81 -16.54
N TYR A 360 -4.60 14.78 -16.06
CA TYR A 360 -5.48 13.95 -16.90
C TYR A 360 -6.75 13.56 -16.15
N SER A 361 -7.73 13.10 -16.90
CA SER A 361 -8.98 12.53 -16.40
C SER A 361 -9.17 11.11 -16.89
N LYS A 362 -9.90 10.32 -16.11
CA LYS A 362 -10.33 8.97 -16.50
C LYS A 362 -11.83 8.90 -16.47
N THR A 363 -12.41 8.56 -17.62
CA THR A 363 -13.85 8.32 -17.76
C THR A 363 -14.08 6.82 -17.77
N PHE A 364 -14.99 6.37 -16.93
CA PHE A 364 -15.34 4.97 -16.75
C PHE A 364 -16.78 4.77 -17.19
N ALA A 365 -17.01 3.75 -18.02
CA ALA A 365 -18.35 3.35 -18.44
C ALA A 365 -18.60 1.90 -18.00
N VAL A 366 -19.72 1.71 -17.29
CA VAL A 366 -20.08 0.46 -16.62
C VAL A 366 -21.46 0.02 -17.09
N GLU A 367 -21.56 -1.21 -17.58
CA GLU A 367 -22.84 -1.82 -17.92
C GLU A 367 -23.61 -2.21 -16.65
N VAL A 368 -24.85 -1.76 -16.55
CA VAL A 368 -25.71 -1.92 -15.37
C VAL A 368 -26.75 -3.02 -15.62
N THR A 369 -26.85 -3.97 -14.70
CA THR A 369 -27.91 -5.00 -14.72
C THR A 369 -29.23 -4.41 -14.22
N GLU A 370 -30.38 -4.84 -14.77
CA GLU A 370 -31.71 -4.28 -14.45
C GLU A 370 -31.88 -3.99 -12.94
N LEU A 371 -32.02 -2.70 -12.60
CA LEU A 371 -32.07 -2.23 -11.22
C LEU A 371 -33.40 -2.62 -10.57
N GLU A 372 -33.37 -3.18 -9.36
CA GLU A 372 -34.57 -3.40 -8.57
C GLU A 372 -35.31 -2.06 -8.33
N SER A 373 -36.63 -2.06 -8.52
CA SER A 373 -37.46 -0.87 -8.35
C SER A 373 -37.36 -0.34 -6.91
N GLY A 374 -36.86 0.89 -6.74
CA GLY A 374 -36.77 1.58 -5.45
C GLY A 374 -35.34 1.86 -4.96
N LEU A 375 -34.31 1.34 -5.64
CA LEU A 375 -32.91 1.66 -5.33
C LEU A 375 -32.52 3.05 -5.84
N ASN A 376 -31.60 3.67 -5.11
CA ASN A 376 -31.00 4.95 -5.45
C ASN A 376 -30.15 4.80 -6.74
N LYS A 377 -30.51 5.58 -7.79
CA LYS A 377 -29.87 5.56 -9.13
C LYS A 377 -28.61 6.42 -9.26
N CYS A 378 -28.14 7.07 -8.19
CA CYS A 378 -27.03 8.00 -8.31
C CYS A 378 -25.73 7.43 -7.76
N VAL A 379 -24.68 7.68 -8.50
CA VAL A 379 -23.32 7.35 -8.13
C VAL A 379 -22.93 8.17 -6.90
N LEU A 380 -22.52 7.47 -5.84
CA LEU A 380 -21.97 8.05 -4.63
C LEU A 380 -20.44 8.08 -4.74
N PHE A 381 -19.86 9.22 -4.39
CA PHE A 381 -18.42 9.40 -4.29
C PHE A 381 -18.02 9.56 -2.82
N LEU A 382 -17.07 8.76 -2.36
CA LEU A 382 -16.55 8.80 -0.99
C LEU A 382 -15.04 8.98 -0.98
N ASP A 383 -14.58 9.89 -0.13
CA ASP A 383 -13.16 10.10 0.12
C ASP A 383 -12.65 9.17 1.22
N LEU A 384 -11.68 8.32 0.87
CA LEU A 384 -10.96 7.44 1.78
C LEU A 384 -9.46 7.76 1.75
N ASP A 385 -9.09 9.03 1.58
CA ASP A 385 -7.72 9.58 1.53
C ASP A 385 -6.96 9.18 0.24
N TYR A 386 -6.31 8.01 0.25
CA TYR A 386 -5.61 7.49 -0.95
C TYR A 386 -6.53 6.83 -1.97
N TYR A 387 -7.79 6.61 -1.60
CA TYR A 387 -8.78 5.99 -2.47
C TYR A 387 -10.04 6.84 -2.55
N ILE A 388 -10.61 6.94 -3.74
CA ILE A 388 -11.97 7.41 -3.95
C ILE A 388 -12.83 6.18 -4.19
N ALA A 389 -13.84 5.96 -3.34
CA ALA A 389 -14.82 4.92 -3.59
C ALA A 389 -15.97 5.48 -4.41
N VAL A 390 -16.19 4.89 -5.57
CA VAL A 390 -17.32 5.16 -6.46
C VAL A 390 -18.30 4.00 -6.31
N TYR A 391 -19.48 4.29 -5.78
CA TYR A 391 -20.47 3.26 -5.46
C TYR A 391 -21.81 3.57 -6.10
N LEU A 392 -22.36 2.61 -6.83
CA LEU A 392 -23.75 2.63 -7.29
C LEU A 392 -24.52 1.54 -6.53
N PRO A 393 -25.50 1.90 -5.68
CA PRO A 393 -26.21 0.95 -4.84
C PRO A 393 -26.76 -0.27 -5.59
N GLY A 394 -26.34 -1.47 -5.15
CA GLY A 394 -26.78 -2.74 -5.72
C GLY A 394 -26.13 -3.14 -7.06
N GLN A 395 -25.22 -2.33 -7.60
CA GLN A 395 -24.62 -2.57 -8.92
C GLN A 395 -23.11 -2.82 -8.84
N PHE A 396 -22.34 -1.80 -8.42
CA PHE A 396 -20.88 -1.89 -8.39
C PHE A 396 -20.25 -1.02 -7.31
N LEU A 397 -19.03 -1.41 -6.93
CA LEU A 397 -18.12 -0.65 -6.08
C LEU A 397 -16.76 -0.58 -6.78
N HIS A 398 -16.27 0.64 -7.00
CA HIS A 398 -14.96 0.89 -7.58
C HIS A 398 -14.10 1.73 -6.63
N LEU A 399 -13.00 1.15 -6.14
CA LEU A 399 -11.98 1.88 -5.39
C LEU A 399 -10.89 2.37 -6.34
N LEU A 400 -10.80 3.69 -6.52
CA LEU A 400 -9.83 4.34 -7.38
C LEU A 400 -8.66 4.88 -6.57
N ASN A 401 -7.44 4.44 -6.88
CA ASN A 401 -6.23 4.95 -6.25
C ASN A 401 -5.90 6.35 -6.77
N THR A 402 -5.88 7.35 -5.88
CA THR A 402 -5.62 8.75 -6.24
C THR A 402 -4.13 9.04 -6.38
N ARG A 403 -3.26 8.27 -5.71
CA ARG A 403 -1.80 8.47 -5.73
C ARG A 403 -1.18 8.04 -7.04
N HIS A 404 -1.61 6.90 -7.59
CA HIS A 404 -1.10 6.32 -8.83
C HIS A 404 -2.25 6.04 -9.81
N PRO A 405 -2.93 7.07 -10.35
CA PRO A 405 -4.10 6.83 -11.15
C PRO A 405 -3.77 6.15 -12.49
N ASP A 406 -2.55 6.33 -13.01
CA ASP A 406 -2.02 5.71 -14.23
C ASP A 406 -1.98 4.19 -14.16
N LEU A 407 -1.84 3.64 -12.95
CA LEU A 407 -1.72 2.21 -12.73
C LEU A 407 -3.11 1.61 -12.54
N LEU A 408 -3.72 1.17 -13.65
CA LEU A 408 -5.03 0.52 -13.61
C LEU A 408 -5.07 -0.71 -12.70
N CYS A 409 -3.93 -1.38 -12.51
CA CYS A 409 -3.79 -2.50 -11.57
C CYS A 409 -3.97 -2.14 -10.09
N TYR A 410 -4.04 -0.86 -9.74
CA TYR A 410 -4.26 -0.39 -8.36
C TYR A 410 -5.74 -0.12 -8.09
N HIS A 411 -6.55 -0.04 -9.14
CA HIS A 411 -7.98 0.19 -9.01
C HIS A 411 -8.69 -1.15 -8.79
N LEU A 412 -9.54 -1.19 -7.75
CA LEU A 412 -10.29 -2.39 -7.41
C LEU A 412 -11.76 -2.21 -7.80
N PHE A 413 -12.24 -3.05 -8.70
CA PHE A 413 -13.64 -3.08 -9.11
C PHE A 413 -14.33 -4.36 -8.70
N LEU A 414 -15.50 -4.20 -8.09
CA LEU A 414 -16.36 -5.26 -7.60
C LEU A 414 -17.78 -5.05 -8.13
N THR A 415 -18.48 -6.16 -8.39
CA THR A 415 -19.88 -6.20 -8.82
C THR A 415 -20.64 -7.29 -8.07
N GLY A 416 -21.97 -7.24 -8.12
CA GLY A 416 -22.85 -8.22 -7.46
C GLY A 416 -22.71 -8.20 -5.92
N GLU A 417 -22.80 -9.37 -5.28
CA GLU A 417 -22.74 -9.49 -3.81
C GLU A 417 -21.44 -8.95 -3.20
N GLN A 418 -20.32 -8.98 -3.94
CA GLN A 418 -19.04 -8.44 -3.46
C GLN A 418 -19.04 -6.91 -3.36
N ALA A 419 -19.90 -6.24 -4.13
CA ALA A 419 -20.06 -4.79 -4.11
C ALA A 419 -21.17 -4.32 -3.16
N ARG A 420 -21.96 -5.25 -2.62
CA ARG A 420 -23.18 -4.92 -1.88
C ARG A 420 -22.87 -4.23 -0.56
N ILE A 421 -23.48 -3.06 -0.35
CA ILE A 421 -23.43 -2.31 0.91
C ILE A 421 -24.85 -2.11 1.40
N ASP A 422 -25.31 -2.97 2.31
CA ASP A 422 -26.72 -3.01 2.73
C ASP A 422 -27.20 -1.71 3.35
N VAL A 423 -26.33 -1.03 4.11
CA VAL A 423 -26.64 0.24 4.81
C VAL A 423 -27.07 1.33 3.82
N LEU A 424 -26.55 1.32 2.60
CA LEU A 424 -26.75 2.40 1.62
C LEU A 424 -27.77 2.09 0.52
N LEU A 425 -28.35 0.88 0.50
CA LEU A 425 -29.30 0.49 -0.54
C LEU A 425 -30.56 1.36 -0.55
N GLN A 426 -30.99 1.84 0.63
CA GLN A 426 -32.25 2.56 0.82
C GLN A 426 -32.08 4.02 1.26
N SER A 427 -30.87 4.56 1.30
CA SER A 427 -30.61 5.93 1.75
C SER A 427 -30.60 6.91 0.56
N PRO A 428 -31.65 7.73 0.36
CA PRO A 428 -31.76 8.66 -0.75
C PRO A 428 -31.09 10.02 -0.46
N CYS A 429 -30.55 10.25 0.74
CA CYS A 429 -29.88 11.51 1.06
C CYS A 429 -28.63 11.21 1.88
N VAL A 430 -27.50 11.23 1.18
CA VAL A 430 -26.20 10.87 1.74
C VAL A 430 -25.24 12.01 1.45
N GLN A 431 -24.54 12.47 2.49
CA GLN A 431 -23.52 13.52 2.40
C GLN A 431 -22.21 13.01 2.99
N ALA A 432 -21.07 13.43 2.42
CA ALA A 432 -19.73 13.10 2.95
C ALA A 432 -19.12 14.38 3.55
N PRO A 433 -19.50 14.75 4.79
CA PRO A 433 -19.12 16.05 5.37
C PRO A 433 -17.62 16.13 5.70
N LEU A 434 -17.01 15.02 6.08
CA LEU A 434 -15.59 14.91 6.42
C LEU A 434 -14.97 13.68 5.73
N GLU A 435 -13.65 13.70 5.56
CA GLU A 435 -12.86 12.57 5.06
C GLU A 435 -13.19 11.28 5.84
N GLY A 436 -13.49 10.19 5.12
CA GLY A 436 -13.83 8.90 5.73
C GLY A 436 -15.14 8.89 6.53
N THR A 437 -16.02 9.88 6.36
CA THR A 437 -17.34 9.91 7.03
C THR A 437 -18.49 10.01 6.05
N LEU A 438 -19.63 9.45 6.44
CA LEU A 438 -20.84 9.45 5.64
C LEU A 438 -22.05 9.71 6.52
N LEU A 439 -22.76 10.80 6.24
CA LEU A 439 -23.99 11.17 6.92
C LEU A 439 -25.17 10.69 6.09
N ASP A 440 -25.97 9.78 6.66
CA ASP A 440 -27.30 9.48 6.14
C ASP A 440 -28.31 10.42 6.81
N CYS A 441 -28.74 11.42 6.05
CA CYS A 441 -29.67 12.44 6.49
C CYS A 441 -31.06 11.89 6.82
N CYS A 442 -31.44 10.74 6.24
CA CYS A 442 -32.75 10.12 6.46
C CYS A 442 -32.79 9.32 7.76
N SER A 443 -31.75 8.55 8.06
CA SER A 443 -31.65 7.81 9.33
C SER A 443 -31.16 8.69 10.49
N GLY A 444 -30.43 9.77 10.20
CA GLY A 444 -29.75 10.58 11.21
C GLY A 444 -28.50 9.89 11.76
N THR A 445 -27.85 9.05 10.94
CA THR A 445 -26.68 8.26 11.34
C THR A 445 -25.45 8.80 10.64
N LEU A 446 -24.38 9.06 11.41
CA LEU A 446 -23.06 9.37 10.91
C LEU A 446 -22.20 8.10 10.97
N PHE A 447 -21.80 7.61 9.81
CA PHE A 447 -20.92 6.47 9.66
C PHE A 447 -19.46 6.92 9.48
N THR A 448 -18.55 6.23 10.13
CA THR A 448 -17.14 6.19 9.74
C THR A 448 -16.97 5.04 8.76
N VAL A 449 -16.37 5.34 7.60
CA VAL A 449 -16.19 4.39 6.50
C VAL A 449 -14.71 4.05 6.39
N ARG A 450 -14.40 2.75 6.42
CA ARG A 450 -13.03 2.24 6.27
C ARG A 450 -12.98 1.02 5.37
N ILE A 451 -11.85 0.80 4.72
CA ILE A 451 -11.61 -0.44 3.98
C ILE A 451 -11.34 -1.55 4.99
N SER A 452 -12.15 -2.61 4.95
CA SER A 452 -12.01 -3.77 5.80
C SER A 452 -10.73 -4.54 5.47
N ARG A 453 -9.82 -4.62 6.43
CA ARG A 453 -8.61 -5.42 6.28
C ARG A 453 -8.94 -6.90 6.11
N LEU A 454 -9.89 -7.42 6.89
CA LEU A 454 -10.27 -8.84 6.87
C LEU A 454 -10.85 -9.22 5.50
N HIS A 455 -11.78 -8.42 4.97
CA HIS A 455 -12.42 -8.73 3.68
C HIS A 455 -11.49 -8.50 2.50
N LEU A 456 -10.58 -7.52 2.57
CA LEU A 456 -9.54 -7.34 1.56
C LEU A 456 -8.61 -8.56 1.46
N LEU A 457 -8.22 -9.16 2.59
CA LEU A 457 -7.40 -10.38 2.61
C LEU A 457 -8.17 -11.60 2.11
N LYS A 458 -9.45 -11.73 2.48
CA LYS A 458 -10.33 -12.79 1.93
C LYS A 458 -10.46 -12.63 0.41
N LEU A 459 -10.57 -11.41 -0.09
CA LEU A 459 -10.61 -11.12 -1.52
C LEU A 459 -9.30 -11.52 -2.20
N LEU A 460 -8.15 -11.19 -1.61
CA LEU A 460 -6.83 -11.60 -2.10
C LEU A 460 -6.70 -13.13 -2.19
N GLN A 461 -7.22 -13.85 -1.20
CA GLN A 461 -7.20 -15.32 -1.15
C GLN A 461 -8.18 -15.98 -2.13
N ASN A 462 -9.39 -15.45 -2.24
CA ASN A 462 -10.50 -16.14 -2.92
C ASN A 462 -10.75 -15.66 -4.36
N SER A 463 -10.26 -14.47 -4.74
CA SER A 463 -10.47 -13.98 -6.10
C SER A 463 -9.78 -14.88 -7.13
N LYS A 464 -10.43 -15.03 -8.29
CA LYS A 464 -9.88 -15.73 -9.46
C LYS A 464 -9.20 -14.78 -10.45
N LEU A 465 -9.42 -13.47 -10.28
CA LEU A 465 -8.94 -12.44 -11.20
C LEU A 465 -7.63 -11.85 -10.67
N ASP A 466 -6.57 -11.94 -11.46
CA ASP A 466 -5.27 -11.42 -11.07
C ASP A 466 -5.28 -9.88 -10.88
N CYS A 467 -6.12 -9.14 -11.62
CA CYS A 467 -6.28 -7.70 -11.39
C CYS A 467 -6.82 -7.38 -9.99
N GLN A 468 -7.80 -8.15 -9.50
CA GLN A 468 -8.37 -7.97 -8.17
C GLN A 468 -7.36 -8.36 -7.08
N ARG A 469 -6.61 -9.45 -7.29
CA ARG A 469 -5.54 -9.86 -6.37
C ARG A 469 -4.45 -8.79 -6.28
N LEU A 470 -4.02 -8.26 -7.42
CA LEU A 470 -2.99 -7.23 -7.50
C LEU A 470 -3.45 -5.92 -6.82
N ALA A 471 -4.66 -5.45 -7.13
CA ALA A 471 -5.23 -4.26 -6.50
C ALA A 471 -5.40 -4.45 -4.98
N ALA A 472 -5.86 -5.62 -4.54
CA ALA A 472 -6.01 -5.95 -3.12
C ALA A 472 -4.66 -6.00 -2.40
N LEU A 473 -3.62 -6.57 -3.01
CA LEU A 473 -2.26 -6.59 -2.49
C LEU A 473 -1.71 -5.17 -2.32
N HIS A 474 -1.88 -4.30 -3.32
CA HIS A 474 -1.44 -2.90 -3.25
C HIS A 474 -2.20 -2.11 -2.19
N CYS A 475 -3.52 -2.29 -2.11
CA CYS A 475 -4.31 -1.70 -1.04
C CYS A 475 -3.80 -2.19 0.33
N ALA A 476 -3.55 -3.49 0.51
CA ALA A 476 -3.07 -4.04 1.78
C ALA A 476 -1.70 -3.49 2.23
N LEU A 477 -0.78 -3.27 1.29
CA LEU A 477 0.59 -2.84 1.58
C LEU A 477 0.74 -1.31 1.67
N LEU A 478 -0.01 -0.55 0.87
CA LEU A 478 0.17 0.90 0.74
C LEU A 478 -0.82 1.71 1.58
N TYR A 479 -2.02 1.17 1.86
CA TYR A 479 -3.08 1.88 2.56
C TYR A 479 -2.98 1.76 4.09
N PHE A 480 -2.80 0.54 4.61
CA PHE A 480 -2.84 0.32 6.06
C PHE A 480 -1.57 0.81 6.76
N GLU A 481 -1.74 1.36 7.97
CA GLU A 481 -0.64 1.91 8.79
C GLU A 481 0.30 0.82 9.35
N ASN A 482 -0.25 -0.30 9.82
CA ASN A 482 0.56 -1.38 10.39
C ASN A 482 1.18 -2.26 9.30
N LEU A 483 2.30 -1.78 8.77
CA LEU A 483 3.05 -2.38 7.68
C LEU A 483 3.49 -3.82 8.01
N MET A 484 4.13 -4.05 9.16
CA MET A 484 4.70 -5.36 9.51
C MET A 484 3.63 -6.47 9.55
N TYR A 485 2.44 -6.14 10.04
CA TYR A 485 1.33 -7.10 10.05
C TYR A 485 0.76 -7.34 8.64
N SER A 486 0.60 -6.29 7.82
CA SER A 486 0.18 -6.44 6.42
C SER A 486 1.16 -7.31 5.63
N GLU A 487 2.46 -7.05 5.79
CA GLU A 487 3.51 -7.81 5.11
C GLU A 487 3.47 -9.28 5.51
N ALA A 488 3.37 -9.60 6.80
CA ALA A 488 3.27 -10.99 7.26
C ALA A 488 2.06 -11.73 6.66
N GLN A 489 0.91 -11.08 6.54
CA GLN A 489 -0.30 -11.68 5.95
C GLN A 489 -0.19 -11.89 4.45
N VAL A 490 0.38 -10.92 3.72
CA VAL A 490 0.64 -11.07 2.28
C VAL A 490 1.66 -12.18 2.06
N ILE A 491 2.72 -12.27 2.87
CA ILE A 491 3.69 -13.37 2.76
C ILE A 491 3.04 -14.73 3.07
N GLN A 492 2.14 -14.80 4.05
CA GLN A 492 1.39 -16.01 4.34
C GLN A 492 0.57 -16.44 3.11
N TRP A 493 -0.14 -15.50 2.48
CA TRP A 493 -0.87 -15.73 1.23
C TRP A 493 0.03 -16.18 0.08
N ILE A 494 1.18 -15.52 -0.13
CA ILE A 494 2.18 -15.92 -1.14
C ILE A 494 2.60 -17.36 -0.88
N SER A 495 2.88 -17.71 0.37
CA SER A 495 3.31 -19.05 0.78
C SER A 495 2.23 -20.12 0.55
N ASP A 496 0.95 -19.74 0.54
CA ASP A 496 -0.19 -20.62 0.22
C ASP A 496 -0.50 -20.68 -1.29
N SER A 497 -0.10 -19.65 -2.05
CA SER A 497 -0.59 -19.37 -3.41
C SER A 497 0.52 -19.35 -4.47
N VAL A 498 1.67 -19.97 -4.18
CA VAL A 498 2.96 -19.82 -4.89
C VAL A 498 2.89 -20.01 -6.43
N SER A 499 1.84 -20.65 -6.97
CA SER A 499 1.69 -20.91 -8.41
C SER A 499 0.37 -20.44 -9.04
N THR A 500 -0.42 -19.55 -8.41
CA THR A 500 -1.81 -19.27 -8.87
C THR A 500 -1.99 -18.02 -9.73
N CYS A 501 -1.01 -17.12 -9.80
CA CYS A 501 -1.11 -15.88 -10.58
C CYS A 501 -0.49 -16.09 -11.97
N ALA A 502 -1.22 -15.72 -13.02
CA ALA A 502 -0.78 -15.86 -14.41
C ALA A 502 -0.17 -14.57 -14.97
N THR A 503 -0.63 -13.41 -14.51
CA THR A 503 -0.23 -12.11 -15.10
C THR A 503 0.90 -11.38 -14.36
N PHE A 504 1.18 -11.73 -13.11
CA PHE A 504 2.23 -11.12 -12.30
C PHE A 504 2.85 -12.11 -11.31
N ASP A 505 4.08 -11.82 -10.87
CA ASP A 505 4.77 -12.57 -9.82
C ASP A 505 4.48 -11.94 -8.45
N PRO A 506 3.82 -12.67 -7.51
CA PRO A 506 3.48 -12.14 -6.19
C PRO A 506 4.68 -11.73 -5.33
N ILE A 507 5.82 -12.42 -5.45
CA ILE A 507 7.03 -12.13 -4.68
C ILE A 507 7.65 -10.84 -5.22
N GLN A 508 7.76 -10.71 -6.55
CA GLN A 508 8.26 -9.49 -7.17
C GLN A 508 7.44 -8.27 -6.76
N GLU A 509 6.12 -8.39 -6.80
CA GLU A 509 5.23 -7.29 -6.44
C GLU A 509 5.33 -6.94 -4.96
N PHE A 510 5.34 -7.94 -4.08
CA PHE A 510 5.52 -7.74 -2.65
C PHE A 510 6.83 -6.99 -2.34
N LEU A 511 7.95 -7.39 -2.98
CA LEU A 511 9.24 -6.74 -2.78
C LEU A 511 9.21 -5.27 -3.21
N VAL A 512 8.66 -4.96 -4.39
CA VAL A 512 8.62 -3.59 -4.91
C VAL A 512 7.67 -2.71 -4.11
N ALA A 513 6.43 -3.16 -3.87
CA ALA A 513 5.41 -2.38 -3.15
C ALA A 513 5.79 -2.13 -1.68
N SER A 514 6.33 -3.15 -0.99
CA SER A 514 6.76 -3.00 0.41
C SER A 514 8.00 -2.10 0.51
N LEU A 515 8.95 -2.22 -0.43
CA LEU A 515 10.13 -1.35 -0.47
C LEU A 515 9.73 0.11 -0.74
N TYR A 516 8.80 0.33 -1.67
CA TYR A 516 8.24 1.63 -1.99
C TYR A 516 7.66 2.29 -0.72
N ARG A 517 6.80 1.57 0.02
CA ARG A 517 6.20 2.06 1.27
C ARG A 517 7.21 2.34 2.38
N ARG A 518 8.29 1.54 2.49
CA ARG A 518 9.33 1.72 3.52
C ARG A 518 10.27 2.91 3.29
N ILE A 519 10.36 3.43 2.06
CA ILE A 519 11.32 4.50 1.70
C ILE A 519 10.66 5.88 1.61
N ILE A 520 9.40 5.93 1.16
CA ILE A 520 8.69 7.18 0.88
C ILE A 520 8.34 8.08 2.06
N PRO A 521 8.04 7.56 3.27
CA PRO A 521 7.69 8.41 4.42
C PRO A 521 8.76 9.46 4.74
N GLU A 522 9.99 9.24 4.27
CA GLU A 522 11.14 10.09 4.55
C GLU A 522 11.27 11.30 3.61
N ASN A 523 10.68 11.32 2.40
CA ASN A 523 10.59 12.51 1.52
C ASN A 523 9.47 12.38 0.45
N GLY A 524 8.57 13.37 0.36
CA GLY A 524 7.43 13.38 -0.58
C GLY A 524 7.79 13.23 -2.06
N ASN A 525 8.93 13.77 -2.52
CA ASN A 525 9.33 13.69 -3.94
C ASN A 525 9.94 12.34 -4.35
N LEU A 526 10.37 11.50 -3.40
CA LEU A 526 10.93 10.17 -3.72
C LEU A 526 9.89 9.25 -4.35
N CYS A 527 8.62 9.45 -4.02
CA CYS A 527 7.52 8.61 -4.49
C CYS A 527 7.35 8.61 -6.01
N LYS A 528 7.88 9.63 -6.70
CA LYS A 528 7.84 9.77 -8.17
C LYS A 528 9.04 9.16 -8.89
N LEU A 529 10.12 8.86 -8.16
CA LEU A 529 11.40 8.39 -8.72
C LEU A 529 11.61 6.89 -8.58
N LEU A 530 10.94 6.27 -7.61
CA LEU A 530 11.01 4.83 -7.37
C LEU A 530 9.81 4.13 -8.01
N PRO A 531 9.99 2.91 -8.54
CA PRO A 531 8.89 2.15 -9.11
C PRO A 531 7.91 1.75 -7.99
N PRO A 532 6.61 2.05 -8.13
CA PRO A 532 5.61 1.64 -7.15
C PRO A 532 5.19 0.17 -7.34
N THR A 533 5.41 -0.40 -8.53
CA THR A 533 5.01 -1.76 -8.91
C THR A 533 6.06 -2.47 -9.77
N SER A 534 6.04 -3.81 -9.74
CA SER A 534 6.80 -4.66 -10.67
C SER A 534 6.15 -4.75 -12.06
N VAL A 535 4.87 -4.38 -12.18
CA VAL A 535 4.07 -4.44 -13.41
C VAL A 535 3.69 -3.03 -13.89
N PRO A 536 4.63 -2.27 -14.47
CA PRO A 536 4.39 -0.88 -14.85
C PRO A 536 3.40 -0.70 -16.01
N CYS A 537 3.15 -1.76 -16.79
CA CYS A 537 2.20 -1.75 -17.90
C CYS A 537 1.19 -2.88 -17.70
N TRP A 538 0.05 -2.56 -17.08
CA TRP A 538 -1.08 -3.47 -17.01
C TRP A 538 -1.87 -3.40 -18.32
N ASN A 539 -1.64 -4.37 -19.21
CA ASN A 539 -2.23 -4.37 -20.55
C ASN A 539 -3.64 -5.00 -20.63
N MET A 540 -4.16 -5.50 -19.52
CA MET A 540 -5.48 -6.14 -19.47
C MET A 540 -6.53 -5.15 -18.98
N GLY A 541 -7.71 -5.11 -19.60
CA GLY A 541 -8.84 -4.34 -19.05
C GLY A 541 -9.30 -4.88 -17.69
N ILE A 542 -9.93 -4.04 -16.87
CA ILE A 542 -10.69 -4.51 -15.71
C ILE A 542 -12.02 -5.07 -16.23
N PRO A 543 -12.35 -6.35 -15.99
CA PRO A 543 -13.60 -6.92 -16.48
C PRO A 543 -14.82 -6.13 -15.98
N GLY A 544 -15.73 -5.79 -16.88
CA GLY A 544 -16.97 -5.07 -16.56
C GLY A 544 -16.86 -3.54 -16.57
N ILE A 545 -15.69 -2.96 -16.86
CA ILE A 545 -15.53 -1.51 -17.03
C ILE A 545 -14.70 -1.20 -18.27
N THR A 546 -15.12 -0.17 -18.99
CA THR A 546 -14.27 0.49 -20.00
C THR A 546 -13.71 1.79 -19.43
N CYS A 547 -12.43 2.08 -19.70
CA CYS A 547 -11.76 3.28 -19.21
C CYS A 547 -11.11 4.02 -20.38
N THR A 548 -11.46 5.30 -20.54
CA THR A 548 -10.76 6.23 -21.43
C THR A 548 -9.96 7.22 -20.59
N THR A 549 -8.84 7.71 -21.12
CA THR A 549 -7.98 8.68 -20.43
C THR A 549 -7.77 9.88 -21.32
N ASP A 550 -8.13 11.07 -20.83
CA ASP A 550 -8.08 12.32 -21.56
C ASP A 550 -7.18 13.32 -20.83
N ILE A 551 -6.29 14.00 -21.56
CA ILE A 551 -5.42 15.04 -21.01
C ILE A 551 -6.28 16.29 -20.75
N ILE A 552 -6.17 16.86 -19.55
CA ILE A 552 -6.93 18.05 -19.15
C ILE A 552 -6.00 19.24 -18.92
N ALA A 553 -6.56 20.44 -18.98
CA ALA A 553 -5.81 21.65 -18.61
C ALA A 553 -5.36 21.59 -17.15
N LEU A 554 -4.10 21.97 -16.89
CA LEU A 554 -3.57 22.06 -15.53
C LEU A 554 -4.18 23.26 -14.80
N PRO A 555 -4.40 23.18 -13.47
CA PRO A 555 -4.88 24.31 -12.69
C PRO A 555 -3.92 25.51 -12.74
N VAL A 556 -4.48 26.71 -12.88
CA VAL A 556 -3.72 27.97 -12.89
C VAL A 556 -3.73 28.57 -11.49
N PHE A 557 -2.54 28.87 -10.97
CA PHE A 557 -2.35 29.50 -9.66
C PHE A 557 -2.19 31.01 -9.78
N LYS A 558 -2.89 31.76 -8.93
CA LYS A 558 -2.83 33.24 -8.91
C LYS A 558 -1.74 33.78 -8.00
N GLU A 559 -1.43 33.06 -6.92
CA GLU A 559 -0.37 33.40 -5.97
C GLU A 559 0.86 32.51 -6.15
N LYS A 560 2.03 33.03 -5.77
CA LYS A 560 3.32 32.33 -5.90
C LYS A 560 3.87 31.84 -4.56
N ASP A 561 3.52 32.51 -3.47
CA ASP A 561 3.91 32.11 -2.12
C ASP A 561 2.78 31.26 -1.54
N ILE A 562 2.90 29.94 -1.70
CA ILE A 562 1.87 29.00 -1.23
C ILE A 562 2.52 27.94 -0.35
N GLU A 563 1.94 27.69 0.82
CA GLU A 563 2.43 26.77 1.83
C GLU A 563 1.50 25.55 2.01
N GLY A 564 2.04 24.47 2.56
CA GLY A 564 1.26 23.30 2.98
C GLY A 564 0.67 22.50 1.81
N PHE A 565 -0.65 22.30 1.81
CA PHE A 565 -1.34 21.50 0.78
C PHE A 565 -1.05 22.00 -0.64
N TRP A 566 -1.09 23.31 -0.85
CA TRP A 566 -0.94 23.92 -2.16
C TRP A 566 0.49 23.86 -2.69
N GLU A 567 1.49 23.92 -1.81
CA GLU A 567 2.89 23.67 -2.16
C GLU A 567 3.09 22.24 -2.68
N SER A 568 2.47 21.26 -2.01
CA SER A 568 2.51 19.86 -2.44
C SER A 568 1.80 19.66 -3.79
N LEU A 569 0.63 20.28 -3.97
CA LEU A 569 -0.10 20.23 -5.25
C LEU A 569 0.72 20.88 -6.39
N PHE A 570 1.27 22.06 -6.16
CA PHE A 570 2.04 22.80 -7.16
C PHE A 570 3.32 22.04 -7.57
N SER A 571 4.08 21.53 -6.60
CA SER A 571 5.24 20.66 -6.88
C SER A 571 4.85 19.33 -7.53
N GLY A 572 3.62 18.85 -7.29
CA GLY A 572 2.91 17.83 -8.04
C GLY A 572 2.90 18.11 -9.54
N LEU A 573 2.33 19.27 -9.90
CA LEU A 573 2.06 19.71 -11.27
C LEU A 573 3.33 20.02 -12.05
N GLU A 574 4.33 20.65 -11.44
CA GLU A 574 5.62 20.91 -12.10
C GLU A 574 6.26 19.60 -12.63
N TYR A 575 6.05 18.50 -11.91
CA TYR A 575 6.61 17.19 -12.26
C TYR A 575 5.88 16.51 -13.44
N VAL A 576 4.61 16.81 -13.68
CA VAL A 576 3.84 16.27 -14.83
C VAL A 576 4.54 16.62 -16.15
N ASN A 577 5.26 17.74 -16.19
CA ASN A 577 6.03 18.17 -17.35
C ASN A 577 7.31 17.33 -17.59
N TYR A 578 7.72 16.48 -16.64
CA TYR A 578 8.96 15.69 -16.66
C TYR A 578 8.68 14.18 -16.54
N ALA A 579 7.87 13.63 -17.45
CA ALA A 579 7.28 12.29 -17.36
C ALA A 579 8.26 11.08 -17.35
N GLU A 580 9.55 11.23 -17.68
CA GLU A 580 10.49 10.09 -17.78
C GLU A 580 11.58 10.11 -16.71
N SER A 581 11.27 9.61 -15.50
CA SER A 581 12.22 9.69 -14.38
C SER A 581 12.14 8.58 -13.34
N CYS A 582 11.38 7.49 -13.55
CA CYS A 582 11.39 6.36 -12.63
C CYS A 582 12.65 5.48 -12.77
N PHE A 583 13.12 4.90 -11.66
CA PHE A 583 14.19 3.90 -11.65
C PHE A 583 13.66 2.56 -12.18
N HIS A 584 14.24 2.06 -13.28
CA HIS A 584 13.73 0.88 -13.98
C HIS A 584 14.62 -0.35 -13.76
N PHE A 585 14.07 -1.44 -13.21
CA PHE A 585 14.80 -2.71 -13.06
C PHE A 585 15.31 -3.30 -14.40
N LYS A 586 14.63 -3.02 -15.52
CA LYS A 586 15.07 -3.44 -16.87
C LYS A 586 16.40 -2.80 -17.30
N THR A 587 16.66 -1.54 -16.91
CA THR A 587 17.94 -0.89 -17.24
C THR A 587 19.07 -1.48 -16.39
N LEU A 588 18.79 -1.76 -15.12
CA LEU A 588 19.68 -2.44 -14.21
C LEU A 588 20.10 -3.83 -14.73
N GLN A 589 19.13 -4.64 -15.21
CA GLN A 589 19.42 -5.97 -15.77
C GLN A 589 20.39 -5.90 -16.96
N ARG A 590 20.23 -4.91 -17.84
CA ARG A 590 21.14 -4.70 -18.98
C ARG A 590 22.56 -4.36 -18.51
N ASP A 591 22.67 -3.50 -17.49
CA ASP A 591 23.96 -3.09 -16.95
C ASP A 591 24.64 -4.22 -16.17
N TRP A 592 23.86 -5.06 -15.50
CA TRP A 592 24.34 -6.27 -14.84
C TRP A 592 24.92 -7.27 -15.85
N CYS A 593 24.21 -7.55 -16.95
CA CYS A 593 24.73 -8.42 -18.01
C CYS A 593 26.05 -7.90 -18.60
N LYS A 594 26.16 -6.58 -18.81
CA LYS A 594 27.42 -5.95 -19.26
C LYS A 594 28.55 -6.14 -18.25
N LEU A 595 28.27 -5.89 -16.96
CA LEU A 595 29.26 -6.06 -15.89
C LEU A 595 29.78 -7.51 -15.83
N ILE A 596 28.88 -8.51 -15.88
CA ILE A 596 29.29 -9.93 -15.90
C ILE A 596 30.17 -10.24 -17.10
N THR A 597 29.82 -9.76 -18.30
CA THR A 597 30.65 -9.99 -19.49
C THR A 597 32.03 -9.37 -19.37
N GLU A 598 32.15 -8.20 -18.73
CA GLU A 598 33.43 -7.54 -18.49
C GLU A 598 34.27 -8.27 -17.43
N LEU A 599 33.65 -8.81 -16.39
CA LEU A 599 34.33 -9.54 -15.32
C LEU A 599 34.89 -10.89 -15.78
N ASN A 600 34.22 -11.52 -16.73
CA ASN A 600 34.69 -12.77 -17.36
C ASN A 600 35.88 -12.54 -18.32
N THR A 601 36.17 -11.29 -18.69
CA THR A 601 37.39 -10.94 -19.43
C THR A 601 38.51 -10.60 -18.45
N GLU A 602 39.54 -11.46 -18.37
CA GLU A 602 40.69 -11.36 -17.44
C GLU A 602 41.44 -10.00 -17.50
N GLU A 603 41.28 -9.22 -18.57
CA GLU A 603 42.05 -7.99 -18.82
C GLU A 603 41.58 -6.74 -18.04
N LYS A 604 40.42 -6.76 -17.35
CA LYS A 604 39.82 -5.52 -16.78
C LYS A 604 39.37 -5.60 -15.32
N LYS A 605 39.85 -6.55 -14.53
CA LYS A 605 39.53 -6.69 -13.09
C LYS A 605 39.96 -5.50 -12.19
N SER A 606 40.62 -4.46 -12.74
CA SER A 606 41.23 -3.36 -11.99
C SER A 606 40.76 -1.95 -12.41
N THR A 607 39.48 -1.75 -12.73
CA THR A 607 38.96 -0.38 -12.96
C THR A 607 38.56 0.31 -11.65
N LEU A 608 38.76 1.63 -11.55
CA LEU A 608 38.26 2.45 -10.42
C LEU A 608 36.76 2.26 -10.18
N TYR A 609 36.00 2.04 -11.26
CA TYR A 609 34.57 1.75 -11.22
C TYR A 609 34.26 0.45 -10.47
N HIS A 610 35.01 -0.62 -10.74
CA HIS A 610 34.83 -1.90 -10.04
C HIS A 610 35.12 -1.79 -8.54
N ARG A 611 36.19 -1.07 -8.18
CA ARG A 611 36.50 -0.81 -6.76
C ARG A 611 35.38 -0.05 -6.05
N ASN A 612 34.78 0.94 -6.71
CA ASN A 612 33.64 1.69 -6.17
C ASN A 612 32.42 0.78 -5.93
N ILE A 613 32.10 -0.13 -6.86
CA ILE A 613 31.03 -1.13 -6.68
C ILE A 613 31.27 -1.97 -5.42
N LEU A 614 32.47 -2.54 -5.29
CA LEU A 614 32.81 -3.40 -4.15
C LEU A 614 32.78 -2.65 -2.81
N ASP A 615 33.23 -1.39 -2.78
CA ASP A 615 33.23 -0.60 -1.55
C ASP A 615 31.81 -0.19 -1.12
N ASN A 616 30.92 0.13 -2.08
CA ASN A 616 29.49 0.33 -1.79
C ASN A 616 28.82 -0.96 -1.28
N ALA A 617 29.16 -2.12 -1.85
CA ALA A 617 28.63 -3.40 -1.40
C ALA A 617 29.03 -3.71 0.06
N LYS A 618 30.30 -3.45 0.44
CA LYS A 618 30.76 -3.61 1.83
C LYS A 618 29.99 -2.71 2.80
N MET A 619 29.68 -1.48 2.37
CA MET A 619 28.92 -0.53 3.19
C MET A 619 27.52 -1.08 3.51
N VAL A 620 26.79 -1.56 2.49
CA VAL A 620 25.45 -2.19 2.66
C VAL A 620 25.54 -3.41 3.59
N LEU A 621 26.48 -4.33 3.34
CA LEU A 621 26.63 -5.55 4.14
C LEU A 621 26.98 -5.25 5.61
N SER A 622 27.80 -4.22 5.86
CA SER A 622 28.11 -3.80 7.23
C SER A 622 26.88 -3.26 7.97
N HIS A 623 25.99 -2.54 7.26
CA HIS A 623 24.75 -2.01 7.82
C HIS A 623 23.77 -3.13 8.19
N LEU A 624 23.58 -4.10 7.30
CA LEU A 624 22.75 -5.29 7.54
C LEU A 624 23.22 -6.11 8.76
N ARG A 625 24.54 -6.28 8.92
CA ARG A 625 25.11 -7.02 10.07
C ARG A 625 24.80 -6.34 11.40
N VAL A 626 24.75 -5.01 11.44
CA VAL A 626 24.36 -4.27 12.64
C VAL A 626 22.87 -4.50 12.95
N GLN A 627 22.01 -4.45 11.94
CA GLN A 627 20.56 -4.63 12.11
C GLN A 627 20.17 -6.06 12.51
N ASN A 628 20.85 -7.09 12.00
CA ASN A 628 20.51 -8.50 12.22
C ASN A 628 21.13 -9.12 13.49
N SER A 629 21.89 -8.33 14.27
CA SER A 629 22.62 -8.83 15.44
C SER A 629 21.74 -9.23 16.63
N GLU A 630 20.43 -8.93 16.61
CA GLU A 630 19.54 -9.18 17.75
C GLU A 630 18.41 -10.22 17.52
N GLN A 631 18.10 -10.67 16.29
CA GLN A 631 16.83 -11.41 16.03
C GLN A 631 16.82 -12.56 14.99
N GLY A 632 17.96 -13.00 14.43
CA GLY A 632 17.93 -14.01 13.36
C GLY A 632 17.49 -15.42 13.79
N MET A 633 16.30 -15.86 13.36
CA MET A 633 15.84 -17.27 13.49
C MET A 633 16.35 -18.18 12.37
N VAL A 634 16.71 -17.62 11.22
CA VAL A 634 17.21 -18.38 10.05
C VAL A 634 18.74 -18.54 10.15
N PRO A 635 19.30 -19.74 9.92
CA PRO A 635 20.75 -19.94 9.89
C PRO A 635 21.32 -19.35 8.61
N VAL A 636 21.52 -18.03 8.62
CA VAL A 636 22.13 -17.31 7.50
C VAL A 636 23.65 -17.48 7.62
N PHE A 637 24.24 -18.27 6.72
CA PHE A 637 25.68 -18.50 6.71
C PHE A 637 26.44 -17.20 6.38
N GLU A 638 27.55 -16.95 7.08
CA GLU A 638 28.47 -15.85 6.78
C GLU A 638 29.23 -16.12 5.46
N GLU A 639 28.53 -15.98 4.34
CA GLU A 639 29.09 -16.24 3.02
C GLU A 639 28.88 -15.08 2.07
N GLU A 640 29.98 -14.74 1.42
CA GLU A 640 30.10 -13.61 0.53
C GLU A 640 30.24 -14.10 -0.91
N VAL A 641 29.12 -14.45 -1.53
CA VAL A 641 29.08 -14.83 -2.95
C VAL A 641 29.44 -13.59 -3.79
N TYR A 642 30.54 -13.69 -4.54
CA TYR A 642 31.14 -12.56 -5.26
C TYR A 642 30.15 -11.86 -6.21
N GLN A 643 29.38 -12.64 -6.98
CA GLN A 643 28.38 -12.11 -7.91
C GLN A 643 27.27 -11.32 -7.20
N GLN A 644 26.80 -11.80 -6.05
CA GLN A 644 25.75 -11.11 -5.28
C GLN A 644 26.26 -9.77 -4.74
N LYS A 645 27.52 -9.74 -4.25
CA LYS A 645 28.16 -8.49 -3.82
C LYS A 645 28.27 -7.45 -4.92
N GLU A 646 28.63 -7.87 -6.12
CA GLU A 646 28.74 -6.97 -7.27
C GLU A 646 27.38 -6.39 -7.66
N LEU A 647 26.32 -7.20 -7.62
CA LEU A 647 24.97 -6.74 -7.89
C LEU A 647 24.49 -5.72 -6.84
N ILE A 648 24.74 -5.98 -5.54
CA ILE A 648 24.47 -5.02 -4.45
C ILE A 648 25.15 -3.68 -4.71
N GLY A 649 26.45 -3.70 -5.04
CA GLY A 649 27.22 -2.50 -5.33
C GLY A 649 26.75 -1.77 -6.58
N LEU A 650 26.35 -2.50 -7.63
CA LEU A 650 25.85 -1.93 -8.88
C LEU A 650 24.53 -1.19 -8.67
N ILE A 651 23.57 -1.79 -7.94
CA ILE A 651 22.29 -1.13 -7.62
C ILE A 651 22.54 0.16 -6.87
N MET A 652 23.40 0.12 -5.85
CA MET A 652 23.76 1.28 -5.04
C MET A 652 24.30 2.43 -5.91
N VAL A 653 25.25 2.14 -6.81
CA VAL A 653 25.81 3.14 -7.74
C VAL A 653 24.74 3.70 -8.69
N ARG A 654 23.92 2.84 -9.30
CA ARG A 654 22.89 3.26 -10.26
C ARG A 654 21.78 4.08 -9.60
N LEU A 655 21.38 3.73 -8.38
CA LEU A 655 20.39 4.47 -7.63
C LEU A 655 20.91 5.85 -7.21
N LYS A 656 22.17 5.93 -6.74
CA LYS A 656 22.82 7.21 -6.43
C LYS A 656 22.88 8.13 -7.64
N ASP A 657 23.29 7.59 -8.79
CA ASP A 657 23.32 8.32 -10.06
C ASP A 657 21.93 8.85 -10.44
N HIS A 658 20.91 8.00 -10.31
CA HIS A 658 19.51 8.35 -10.60
C HIS A 658 19.00 9.47 -9.68
N LEU A 659 19.14 9.30 -8.38
CA LEU A 659 18.72 10.29 -7.39
C LEU A 659 19.48 11.61 -7.54
N THR A 660 20.78 11.58 -7.84
CA THR A 660 21.58 12.81 -8.04
C THR A 660 21.14 13.59 -9.27
N ARG A 661 20.71 12.89 -10.34
CA ARG A 661 20.21 13.55 -11.57
C ARG A 661 18.86 14.22 -11.35
N HIS A 662 17.96 13.57 -10.60
CA HIS A 662 16.58 14.04 -10.46
C HIS A 662 16.31 14.84 -9.17
N LEU A 663 17.21 14.80 -8.19
CA LEU A 663 17.13 15.56 -6.93
C LEU A 663 18.43 16.36 -6.68
N PRO A 664 18.79 17.31 -7.56
CA PRO A 664 20.05 18.05 -7.45
C PRO A 664 20.14 18.94 -6.20
N TYR A 665 19.00 19.25 -5.58
CA TYR A 665 18.91 20.06 -4.36
C TYR A 665 19.24 19.27 -3.09
N LEU A 666 19.22 17.93 -3.13
CA LEU A 666 19.57 17.11 -1.97
C LEU A 666 21.09 17.02 -1.80
N LYS A 667 21.55 17.15 -0.56
CA LYS A 667 22.96 16.92 -0.19
C LYS A 667 23.35 15.48 -0.51
N LYS A 668 24.58 15.28 -0.99
CA LYS A 668 25.14 13.96 -1.34
C LYS A 668 25.00 12.96 -0.19
N ASP A 669 25.27 13.36 1.05
CA ASP A 669 25.13 12.48 2.22
C ASP A 669 23.71 11.94 2.42
N LYS A 670 22.69 12.75 2.08
CA LYS A 670 21.27 12.30 2.12
C LYS A 670 20.99 11.29 1.01
N ILE A 671 21.49 11.53 -0.20
CA ILE A 671 21.34 10.60 -1.34
C ILE A 671 22.04 9.27 -1.03
N ASP A 672 23.24 9.32 -0.48
CA ASP A 672 24.00 8.14 -0.06
C ASP A 672 23.23 7.33 0.99
N LYS A 673 22.63 8.01 1.98
CA LYS A 673 21.79 7.36 2.99
C LYS A 673 20.53 6.72 2.38
N ILE A 674 19.79 7.45 1.54
CA ILE A 674 18.56 6.92 0.90
C ILE A 674 18.89 5.67 0.07
N ALA A 675 19.99 5.71 -0.70
CA ALA A 675 20.41 4.57 -1.49
C ALA A 675 20.85 3.38 -0.63
N LEU A 676 21.55 3.63 0.49
CA LEU A 676 21.95 2.60 1.46
C LEU A 676 20.72 1.93 2.08
N ASP A 677 19.78 2.74 2.54
CA ASP A 677 18.54 2.28 3.16
C ASP A 677 17.69 1.49 2.17
N TYR A 678 17.63 1.91 0.90
CA TYR A 678 16.91 1.19 -0.17
C TYR A 678 17.44 -0.22 -0.37
N VAL A 679 18.76 -0.39 -0.56
CA VAL A 679 19.34 -1.71 -0.81
C VAL A 679 19.32 -2.58 0.44
N SER A 680 19.49 -2.00 1.63
CA SER A 680 19.41 -2.74 2.90
C SER A 680 17.98 -3.23 3.16
N LYS A 681 16.97 -2.35 3.09
CA LYS A 681 15.56 -2.71 3.26
C LYS A 681 15.08 -3.75 2.23
N LEU A 682 15.61 -3.71 1.00
CA LEU A 682 15.34 -4.73 -0.02
C LEU A 682 15.82 -6.13 0.40
N LEU A 683 17.02 -6.23 0.96
CA LEU A 683 17.57 -7.50 1.46
C LEU A 683 16.83 -7.96 2.73
N ASP A 684 16.46 -7.04 3.61
CA ASP A 684 15.65 -7.32 4.79
C ASP A 684 14.27 -7.88 4.43
N LEU A 685 13.65 -7.39 3.36
CA LEU A 685 12.36 -7.92 2.88
C LEU A 685 12.48 -9.38 2.41
N ILE A 686 13.60 -9.75 1.77
CA ILE A 686 13.85 -11.14 1.38
C ILE A 686 14.04 -12.01 2.63
N VAL A 687 14.79 -11.53 3.62
CA VAL A 687 14.94 -12.21 4.92
C VAL A 687 13.59 -12.36 5.63
N LEU A 688 12.75 -11.33 5.60
CA LEU A 688 11.41 -11.36 6.20
C LEU A 688 10.53 -12.45 5.56
N ILE A 689 10.58 -12.62 4.23
CA ILE A 689 9.86 -13.72 3.55
C ILE A 689 10.35 -15.07 4.08
N LEU A 690 11.67 -15.24 4.22
CA LEU A 690 12.24 -16.49 4.72
C LEU A 690 11.85 -16.76 6.17
N GLU A 691 11.98 -15.77 7.06
CA GLU A 691 11.66 -15.92 8.47
C GLU A 691 10.18 -16.23 8.70
N THR A 692 9.29 -15.58 7.96
CA THR A 692 7.85 -15.84 8.06
C THR A 692 7.48 -17.22 7.52
N ALA A 693 8.09 -17.66 6.42
CA ALA A 693 7.97 -19.04 5.95
C ALA A 693 8.52 -20.03 6.99
N TRP A 694 9.66 -19.73 7.61
CA TRP A 694 10.29 -20.56 8.66
C TRP A 694 9.38 -20.74 9.87
N ARG A 695 8.78 -19.64 10.35
CA ARG A 695 7.82 -19.62 11.45
C ARG A 695 6.53 -20.35 11.10
N LYS A 696 6.03 -20.20 9.86
CA LYS A 696 4.81 -20.87 9.40
C LYS A 696 4.93 -22.39 9.44
N TYR A 697 6.11 -22.91 9.10
CA TYR A 697 6.37 -24.36 9.04
C TYR A 697 7.08 -24.91 10.28
N ASP A 698 7.18 -24.11 11.36
CA ASP A 698 7.78 -24.47 12.65
C ASP A 698 9.16 -25.15 12.53
N LEU A 699 10.01 -24.61 11.66
CA LEU A 699 11.39 -25.08 11.53
C LEU A 699 12.21 -24.48 12.68
N GLY A 700 12.71 -25.32 13.58
CA GLY A 700 13.57 -24.88 14.70
C GLY A 700 14.89 -24.22 14.24
N SER A 701 15.64 -23.61 15.16
CA SER A 701 16.95 -22.97 14.90
C SER A 701 18.10 -23.98 14.71
N TRP A 702 17.80 -25.19 14.22
CA TRP A 702 18.72 -26.33 14.29
C TRP A 702 19.85 -26.23 13.26
N ASP A 703 21.06 -26.61 13.68
CA ASP A 703 22.16 -26.89 12.76
C ASP A 703 21.73 -27.98 11.77
N PHE A 704 21.62 -27.62 10.49
CA PHE A 704 21.24 -28.53 9.41
C PHE A 704 22.25 -29.68 9.26
N CYS A 705 22.03 -30.80 9.95
CA CYS A 705 22.80 -32.01 9.75
C CYS A 705 22.39 -32.69 8.43
N LEU A 706 23.28 -32.74 7.44
CA LEU A 706 23.01 -33.28 6.10
C LEU A 706 22.67 -34.78 6.06
N ALA A 707 22.90 -35.53 7.15
CA ALA A 707 22.74 -36.99 7.17
C ALA A 707 21.28 -37.48 7.13
N GLY A 708 20.28 -36.59 7.33
CA GLY A 708 18.86 -36.93 7.33
C GLY A 708 18.12 -36.60 6.03
N LYS A 709 17.03 -37.34 5.74
CA LYS A 709 16.08 -36.97 4.67
C LYS A 709 15.26 -35.76 5.14
N GLY A 710 15.01 -34.81 4.25
CA GLY A 710 14.24 -33.62 4.58
C GLY A 710 12.76 -33.90 4.83
N SER A 711 12.14 -33.07 5.68
CA SER A 711 10.71 -33.11 6.00
C SER A 711 9.86 -32.43 4.90
N GLU A 712 8.55 -32.63 4.92
CA GLU A 712 7.63 -31.92 4.01
C GLU A 712 7.65 -30.39 4.25
N HIS A 713 7.88 -29.98 5.49
CA HIS A 713 8.07 -28.58 5.88
C HIS A 713 9.36 -28.00 5.30
N GLU A 714 10.47 -28.74 5.35
CA GLU A 714 11.73 -28.35 4.71
C GLU A 714 11.58 -28.25 3.17
N PHE A 715 10.82 -29.16 2.55
CA PHE A 715 10.52 -29.10 1.13
C PHE A 715 9.67 -27.88 0.76
N SER A 716 8.70 -27.52 1.60
CA SER A 716 7.85 -26.34 1.39
C SER A 716 8.67 -25.04 1.42
N VAL A 717 9.62 -24.93 2.37
CA VAL A 717 10.54 -23.80 2.43
C VAL A 717 11.53 -23.81 1.26
N PHE A 718 12.05 -24.98 0.87
CA PHE A 718 12.87 -25.13 -0.35
C PHE A 718 12.14 -24.61 -1.59
N HIS A 719 10.86 -24.93 -1.73
CA HIS A 719 10.03 -24.45 -2.84
C HIS A 719 9.89 -22.92 -2.82
N ILE A 720 9.56 -22.33 -1.67
CA ILE A 720 9.48 -20.86 -1.52
C ILE A 720 10.82 -20.20 -1.86
N MET A 721 11.95 -20.74 -1.37
CA MET A 721 13.29 -20.24 -1.71
C MET A 721 13.57 -20.30 -3.21
N THR A 722 13.12 -21.36 -3.89
CA THR A 722 13.25 -21.48 -5.35
C THR A 722 12.45 -20.39 -6.07
N CYS A 723 11.23 -20.11 -5.63
CA CYS A 723 10.41 -19.03 -6.18
C CYS A 723 11.01 -17.65 -5.90
N ILE A 724 11.65 -17.44 -4.74
CA ILE A 724 12.41 -16.21 -4.46
C ILE A 724 13.57 -16.06 -5.47
N VAL A 725 14.30 -17.13 -5.79
CA VAL A 725 15.38 -17.09 -6.79
C VAL A 725 14.84 -16.71 -8.17
N GLU A 726 13.71 -17.28 -8.59
CA GLU A 726 13.05 -16.95 -9.86
C GLU A 726 12.61 -15.48 -9.88
N ALA A 727 11.94 -15.02 -8.82
CA ALA A 727 11.46 -13.65 -8.67
C ALA A 727 12.61 -12.62 -8.68
N THR A 728 13.68 -12.88 -7.92
CA THR A 728 14.84 -11.97 -7.82
C THR A 728 15.65 -11.93 -9.11
N ASN A 729 15.78 -13.06 -9.82
CA ASN A 729 16.38 -13.09 -11.15
C ASN A 729 15.56 -12.27 -12.17
N GLY A 730 14.22 -12.35 -12.10
CA GLY A 730 13.32 -11.57 -12.95
C GLY A 730 13.43 -10.05 -12.73
N LEU A 731 13.60 -9.60 -11.48
CA LEU A 731 13.79 -8.18 -11.14
C LEU A 731 15.25 -7.70 -11.14
N CYS A 732 16.22 -8.59 -11.34
CA CYS A 732 17.66 -8.29 -11.17
C CYS A 732 18.00 -7.74 -9.77
N VAL A 733 17.45 -8.39 -8.73
CA VAL A 733 17.62 -8.04 -7.32
C VAL A 733 18.61 -9.01 -6.64
N PRO A 734 19.49 -8.54 -5.74
CA PRO A 734 20.43 -9.41 -5.04
C PRO A 734 19.76 -10.24 -3.96
N LEU A 735 20.35 -11.40 -3.67
CA LEU A 735 19.98 -12.26 -2.55
C LEU A 735 20.83 -11.93 -1.31
N PRO A 736 20.28 -12.13 -0.09
CA PRO A 736 21.05 -11.93 1.13
C PRO A 736 22.22 -12.94 1.23
N PRO A 737 23.30 -12.58 1.94
CA PRO A 737 24.40 -13.51 2.25
C PRO A 737 23.89 -14.84 2.80
N GLY A 738 24.56 -15.96 2.51
CA GLY A 738 24.16 -17.28 3.03
C GLY A 738 22.91 -17.92 2.41
N PHE A 739 22.09 -17.17 1.65
CA PHE A 739 20.86 -17.68 1.02
C PHE A 739 21.12 -18.90 0.13
N GLN A 740 22.11 -18.81 -0.77
CA GLN A 740 22.39 -19.85 -1.76
C GLN A 740 22.88 -21.16 -1.13
N THR A 741 23.69 -21.06 -0.07
CA THR A 741 24.12 -22.22 0.72
C THR A 741 22.92 -22.88 1.36
N LEU A 742 22.06 -22.12 2.05
CA LEU A 742 20.86 -22.66 2.68
C LEU A 742 19.93 -23.34 1.67
N HIS A 743 19.70 -22.70 0.52
CA HIS A 743 18.87 -23.24 -0.56
C HIS A 743 19.43 -24.57 -1.09
N THR A 744 20.74 -24.64 -1.31
CA THR A 744 21.41 -25.86 -1.78
C THR A 744 21.39 -26.98 -0.74
N MET A 745 21.60 -26.65 0.54
CA MET A 745 21.54 -27.61 1.65
C MET A 745 20.14 -28.22 1.80
N LEU A 746 19.09 -27.40 1.73
CA LEU A 746 17.71 -27.89 1.69
C LEU A 746 17.44 -28.73 0.44
N GLY A 747 17.96 -28.32 -0.72
CA GLY A 747 17.88 -29.10 -1.96
C GLY A 747 18.50 -30.49 -1.83
N ILE A 748 19.68 -30.61 -1.21
CA ILE A 748 20.35 -31.90 -0.97
C ILE A 748 19.50 -32.82 -0.10
N ARG A 749 18.82 -32.27 0.92
CA ARG A 749 17.98 -33.05 1.85
C ARG A 749 16.64 -33.46 1.25
N CYS A 750 16.05 -32.59 0.43
CA CYS A 750 14.66 -32.73 -0.01
C CYS A 750 14.52 -33.34 -1.42
N LEU A 751 15.53 -33.20 -2.28
CA LEU A 751 15.44 -33.64 -3.68
C LEU A 751 16.12 -35.01 -3.91
N PRO A 752 15.55 -35.85 -4.80
CA PRO A 752 16.28 -36.99 -5.35
C PRO A 752 17.54 -36.54 -6.10
N LEU A 753 18.60 -37.37 -6.09
CA LEU A 753 19.90 -37.04 -6.70
C LEU A 753 19.77 -36.54 -8.15
N HIS A 754 18.97 -37.20 -9.00
CA HIS A 754 18.81 -36.76 -10.39
C HIS A 754 18.23 -35.34 -10.50
N THR A 755 17.19 -35.03 -9.73
CA THR A 755 16.56 -33.70 -9.71
C THR A 755 17.52 -32.65 -9.14
N LEU A 756 18.23 -32.98 -8.06
CA LEU A 756 19.26 -32.11 -7.49
C LEU A 756 20.32 -31.73 -8.54
N LEU A 757 20.86 -32.71 -9.26
CA LEU A 757 21.86 -32.48 -10.29
C LEU A 757 21.30 -31.63 -11.44
N HIS A 758 20.05 -31.86 -11.85
CA HIS A 758 19.39 -31.03 -12.86
C HIS A 758 19.24 -29.56 -12.41
N TYR A 759 18.94 -29.32 -11.13
CA TYR A 759 18.85 -27.96 -10.58
C TYR A 759 20.23 -27.28 -10.51
N VAL A 760 21.29 -28.03 -10.21
CA VAL A 760 22.68 -27.53 -10.23
C VAL A 760 23.12 -27.23 -11.66
N ASP A 761 22.86 -28.14 -12.60
CA ASP A 761 23.29 -28.03 -14.00
C ASP A 761 22.61 -26.85 -14.71
N ASN A 762 21.36 -26.54 -14.34
CA ASN A 762 20.63 -25.37 -14.85
C ASN A 762 20.92 -24.07 -14.07
N GLY A 763 21.78 -24.10 -13.05
CA GLY A 763 22.16 -22.91 -12.27
C GLY A 763 21.10 -22.40 -11.29
N VAL A 764 20.04 -23.18 -11.01
CA VAL A 764 19.04 -22.88 -9.98
C VAL A 764 19.65 -23.02 -8.59
N LEU A 765 20.45 -24.07 -8.38
CA LEU A 765 21.22 -24.28 -7.16
C LEU A 765 22.69 -23.95 -7.41
N GLN A 766 23.17 -22.88 -6.77
CA GLN A 766 24.56 -22.45 -6.89
C GLN A 766 25.42 -23.11 -5.82
N LEU A 767 26.42 -23.89 -6.26
CA LEU A 767 27.37 -24.55 -5.37
C LEU A 767 28.36 -23.55 -4.80
N THR A 768 28.22 -23.23 -3.51
CA THR A 768 29.16 -22.37 -2.77
C THR A 768 30.29 -23.18 -2.12
N GLU A 769 31.43 -22.52 -1.83
CA GLU A 769 32.59 -23.16 -1.20
C GLU A 769 32.23 -23.76 0.17
N THR A 770 31.46 -23.04 0.97
CA THR A 770 31.02 -23.50 2.29
C THR A 770 29.99 -24.62 2.20
N CYS A 771 29.07 -24.57 1.23
CA CYS A 771 28.11 -25.66 1.01
C CYS A 771 28.85 -26.97 0.71
N VAL A 772 29.82 -26.94 -0.20
CA VAL A 772 30.55 -28.15 -0.59
C VAL A 772 31.48 -28.62 0.53
N THR A 773 32.15 -27.71 1.24
CA THR A 773 32.99 -28.11 2.38
C THR A 773 32.17 -28.72 3.53
N ARG A 774 30.97 -28.22 3.81
CA ARG A 774 30.02 -28.85 4.75
C ARG A 774 29.53 -30.20 4.24
N LEU A 775 29.13 -30.30 2.97
CA LEU A 775 28.74 -31.56 2.33
C LEU A 775 29.81 -32.65 2.52
N LEU A 776 31.08 -32.30 2.35
CA LEU A 776 32.18 -33.25 2.46
C LEU A 776 32.49 -33.65 3.90
N LYS A 777 32.33 -32.72 4.87
CA LYS A 777 32.57 -32.95 6.30
C LYS A 777 31.42 -33.67 7.01
N ASP A 778 30.18 -33.30 6.71
CA ASP A 778 29.01 -33.73 7.48
C ASP A 778 28.46 -35.09 7.03
N LEU A 779 28.68 -35.45 5.76
CA LEU A 779 28.27 -36.75 5.22
C LEU A 779 29.40 -37.78 5.36
N ASP A 780 29.04 -39.01 5.67
CA ASP A 780 29.97 -40.14 5.60
C ASP A 780 30.27 -40.56 4.14
N ASN A 781 31.21 -41.49 3.96
CA ASN A 781 31.56 -42.07 2.65
C ASN A 781 30.78 -43.38 2.38
N THR A 782 29.51 -43.46 2.76
CA THR A 782 28.64 -44.58 2.35
C THR A 782 28.40 -44.56 0.85
N GLY A 783 28.14 -45.71 0.20
CA GLY A 783 28.07 -45.79 -1.26
C GLY A 783 27.02 -44.87 -1.94
N ASN A 784 25.99 -44.41 -1.22
CA ASN A 784 25.05 -43.40 -1.73
C ASN A 784 25.57 -41.96 -1.55
N ASN A 785 26.15 -41.64 -0.39
CA ASN A 785 26.73 -40.33 -0.11
C ASN A 785 28.00 -40.08 -0.92
N GLU A 786 28.81 -41.11 -1.14
CA GLU A 786 29.98 -41.07 -2.02
C GLU A 786 29.56 -40.73 -3.46
N LYS A 787 28.49 -41.35 -4.00
CA LYS A 787 27.92 -41.01 -5.31
C LYS A 787 27.46 -39.56 -5.38
N LEU A 788 26.79 -39.05 -4.34
CA LEU A 788 26.36 -37.65 -4.25
C LEU A 788 27.57 -36.70 -4.26
N LYS A 789 28.55 -36.94 -3.37
CA LYS A 789 29.80 -36.15 -3.29
C LYS A 789 30.52 -36.10 -4.63
N PHE A 790 30.70 -37.26 -5.28
CA PHE A 790 31.31 -37.32 -6.61
C PHE A 790 30.52 -36.54 -7.67
N SER A 791 29.20 -36.69 -7.68
CA SER A 791 28.34 -36.04 -8.67
C SER A 791 28.37 -34.51 -8.54
N ILE A 792 28.54 -33.99 -7.32
CA ILE A 792 28.69 -32.55 -7.05
C ILE A 792 30.11 -32.07 -7.38
N VAL A 793 31.14 -32.76 -6.89
CA VAL A 793 32.55 -32.34 -7.08
C VAL A 793 32.95 -32.31 -8.55
N THR A 794 32.43 -33.24 -9.36
CA THR A 794 32.69 -33.29 -10.81
C THR A 794 32.13 -32.08 -11.59
N ARG A 795 31.21 -31.32 -10.99
CA ARG A 795 30.58 -30.13 -11.60
C ARG A 795 31.22 -28.82 -11.15
N LEU A 796 32.21 -28.86 -10.26
CA LEU A 796 32.87 -27.66 -9.74
C LEU A 796 33.97 -27.17 -10.69
N PRO A 797 34.17 -25.84 -10.83
CA PRO A 797 35.32 -25.29 -11.54
C PRO A 797 36.65 -25.75 -10.95
N GLU A 798 37.70 -25.87 -11.76
CA GLU A 798 39.03 -26.33 -11.32
C GLU A 798 39.61 -25.50 -10.16
N ALA A 799 39.35 -24.19 -10.14
CA ALA A 799 39.78 -23.29 -9.06
C ALA A 799 39.10 -23.60 -7.71
N PHE A 800 37.84 -24.04 -7.72
CA PHE A 800 37.11 -24.47 -6.52
C PHE A 800 37.64 -25.81 -6.02
N CYS A 801 37.87 -26.73 -6.94
CA CYS A 801 38.43 -28.06 -6.65
C CYS A 801 39.74 -27.98 -5.84
N GLN A 802 40.64 -27.05 -6.16
CA GLN A 802 41.92 -26.89 -5.45
C GLN A 802 41.78 -26.63 -3.95
N LYS A 803 40.72 -25.94 -3.52
CA LYS A 803 40.46 -25.66 -2.10
C LYS A 803 39.68 -26.76 -1.38
N ILE A 804 38.88 -27.50 -2.15
CA ILE A 804 37.89 -28.44 -1.64
C ILE A 804 38.46 -29.84 -1.45
N TYR A 805 39.33 -30.30 -2.36
CA TYR A 805 39.92 -31.64 -2.26
C TYR A 805 40.66 -31.88 -0.93
N PRO A 806 41.50 -30.96 -0.40
CA PRO A 806 42.16 -31.16 0.90
C PRO A 806 41.21 -31.45 2.07
N VAL A 807 39.94 -31.08 1.96
CA VAL A 807 38.92 -31.27 3.01
C VAL A 807 38.26 -32.65 2.92
N TRP A 808 38.33 -33.33 1.78
CA TRP A 808 37.72 -34.65 1.59
C TRP A 808 38.73 -35.78 1.80
N ASP A 809 38.60 -36.49 2.92
CA ASP A 809 39.38 -37.70 3.18
C ASP A 809 38.88 -38.87 2.31
N HIS A 810 39.36 -38.91 1.06
CA HIS A 810 39.00 -39.89 0.05
C HIS A 810 40.16 -40.17 -0.93
N PRO A 811 40.36 -41.41 -1.40
CA PRO A 811 41.45 -41.76 -2.32
C PRO A 811 41.52 -40.93 -3.60
N VAL A 812 40.37 -40.43 -4.09
CA VAL A 812 40.32 -39.55 -5.27
C VAL A 812 40.90 -38.17 -4.96
N SER A 813 40.65 -37.64 -3.76
CA SER A 813 41.27 -36.40 -3.31
C SER A 813 42.78 -36.55 -3.21
N SER A 814 43.27 -37.62 -2.57
CA SER A 814 44.70 -37.91 -2.47
C SER A 814 45.36 -38.00 -3.85
N SER A 815 44.70 -38.66 -4.81
CA SER A 815 45.17 -38.75 -6.20
C SER A 815 45.22 -37.39 -6.90
N PHE A 816 44.20 -36.54 -6.71
CA PHE A 816 44.18 -35.19 -7.28
C PHE A 816 45.31 -34.32 -6.69
N ILE A 817 45.45 -34.30 -5.36
CA ILE A 817 46.50 -33.56 -4.64
C ILE A 817 47.89 -34.02 -5.10
N ALA A 818 48.11 -35.35 -5.21
CA ALA A 818 49.36 -35.90 -5.70
C ALA A 818 49.66 -35.49 -7.15
N ARG A 819 48.66 -35.53 -8.05
CA ARG A 819 48.84 -35.10 -9.46
C ARG A 819 49.13 -33.61 -9.57
N GLU A 820 48.46 -32.77 -8.79
CA GLU A 820 48.69 -31.32 -8.78
C GLU A 820 50.06 -30.96 -8.20
N TYR A 821 50.49 -31.67 -7.14
CA TYR A 821 51.83 -31.54 -6.58
C TYR A 821 52.91 -31.89 -7.62
N VAL A 822 52.75 -33.04 -8.29
CA VAL A 822 53.63 -33.46 -9.40
C VAL A 822 53.62 -32.44 -10.53
N ARG A 823 52.45 -31.94 -10.94
CA ARG A 823 52.32 -30.91 -11.99
C ARG A 823 53.10 -29.64 -11.61
N ARG A 824 52.98 -29.15 -10.37
CA ARG A 824 53.73 -27.99 -9.88
C ARG A 824 55.24 -28.23 -9.89
N LEU A 825 55.71 -29.39 -9.47
CA LEU A 825 57.12 -29.77 -9.53
C LEU A 825 57.64 -29.88 -10.97
N LEU A 826 56.86 -30.46 -11.88
CA LEU A 826 57.19 -30.58 -13.31
C LEU A 826 57.22 -29.21 -14.02
N VAL A 827 56.35 -28.28 -13.65
CA VAL A 827 56.39 -26.89 -14.15
C VAL A 827 57.63 -26.15 -13.63
N LYS A 828 58.02 -26.38 -12.36
CA LYS A 828 59.26 -25.82 -11.79
C LYS A 828 60.50 -26.42 -12.45
N LEU A 829 60.48 -27.71 -12.79
CA LEU A 829 61.49 -28.40 -13.60
C LEU A 829 61.64 -27.78 -15.00
N THR A 830 60.54 -27.57 -15.72
CA THR A 830 60.55 -27.00 -17.07
C THR A 830 60.98 -25.54 -17.11
N LYS A 831 60.70 -24.75 -16.06
CA LYS A 831 61.24 -23.38 -15.91
C LYS A 831 62.75 -23.36 -15.60
N ARG A 832 63.30 -24.42 -14.99
CA ARG A 832 64.73 -24.54 -14.67
C ARG A 832 65.54 -25.29 -15.73
N SER A 833 64.92 -26.03 -16.64
CA SER A 833 65.57 -26.90 -17.64
C SER A 833 66.20 -26.17 -18.84
N LEU A 834 66.66 -24.93 -18.65
CA LEU A 834 67.73 -24.33 -19.47
C LEU A 834 69.10 -24.36 -18.75
N GLY A 835 69.17 -24.89 -17.52
CA GLY A 835 70.41 -25.18 -16.79
C GLY A 835 70.63 -26.69 -16.61
N ARG A 836 71.29 -27.30 -17.58
CA ARG A 836 71.87 -28.66 -17.63
C ARG A 836 72.12 -29.35 -16.26
N ARG A 837 71.68 -30.61 -16.09
CA ARG A 837 72.43 -31.63 -15.32
C ARG A 837 72.14 -33.06 -15.76
N CYS A 838 73.25 -33.81 -15.86
CA CYS A 838 73.38 -35.22 -16.21
C CYS A 838 73.18 -36.05 -14.94
N VAL A 839 72.36 -37.10 -15.00
CA VAL A 839 72.23 -38.07 -13.90
C VAL A 839 73.50 -38.92 -13.87
N SER A 840 74.38 -38.70 -12.88
CA SER A 840 75.43 -39.68 -12.59
C SER A 840 74.87 -40.74 -11.66
N ASP A 841 74.77 -41.92 -12.22
CA ASP A 841 74.61 -43.24 -11.61
C ASP A 841 75.33 -43.38 -10.26
N ARG A 842 74.58 -43.43 -9.15
CA ARG A 842 74.96 -44.13 -7.91
C ARG A 842 73.73 -44.62 -7.13
N THR A 843 73.86 -45.86 -6.64
CA THR A 843 73.05 -46.58 -5.65
C THR A 843 71.59 -46.86 -6.03
N LEU A 844 71.39 -47.87 -6.89
CA LEU A 844 70.21 -48.73 -6.90
C LEU A 844 70.31 -49.72 -5.74
N SER A 845 69.77 -49.38 -4.57
CA SER A 845 69.57 -50.34 -3.49
C SER A 845 68.08 -50.65 -3.34
N VAL A 846 67.74 -51.89 -3.68
CA VAL A 846 66.71 -52.74 -3.06
C VAL A 846 65.31 -52.12 -2.94
N TYR A 847 64.49 -52.28 -3.98
CA TYR A 847 63.08 -52.70 -3.97
C TYR A 847 62.62 -52.66 -5.44
N LEU A 848 62.55 -53.82 -6.09
CA LEU A 848 62.35 -53.97 -7.53
C LEU A 848 60.92 -54.45 -7.80
N ASP A 849 59.94 -53.62 -7.45
CA ASP A 849 58.59 -53.70 -7.99
C ASP A 849 58.23 -52.30 -8.53
N PHE A 850 57.70 -52.24 -9.77
CA PHE A 850 57.29 -51.02 -10.49
C PHE A 850 58.42 -50.04 -10.93
N LEU A 851 59.32 -50.49 -11.82
CA LEU A 851 60.44 -49.70 -12.39
C LEU A 851 60.10 -48.26 -12.87
N PRO A 852 58.98 -48.03 -13.61
CA PRO A 852 58.64 -46.68 -14.06
C PRO A 852 58.25 -45.73 -12.91
N MET A 853 57.63 -46.26 -11.85
CA MET A 853 57.26 -45.49 -10.66
C MET A 853 58.52 -45.08 -9.90
N ASN A 854 59.44 -46.02 -9.64
CA ASN A 854 60.67 -45.74 -8.90
C ASN A 854 61.55 -44.69 -9.60
N TYR A 855 61.55 -44.68 -10.93
CA TYR A 855 62.23 -43.64 -11.71
C TYR A 855 61.56 -42.26 -11.55
N LEU A 856 60.22 -42.20 -11.66
CA LEU A 856 59.46 -40.96 -11.48
C LEU A 856 59.63 -40.39 -10.07
N ILE A 857 59.52 -41.23 -9.03
CA ILE A 857 59.69 -40.84 -7.63
C ILE A 857 61.10 -40.30 -7.39
N ARG A 858 62.15 -40.97 -7.90
CA ARG A 858 63.54 -40.47 -7.80
C ARG A 858 63.73 -39.12 -8.48
N MET A 859 63.15 -38.91 -9.66
CA MET A 859 63.20 -37.60 -10.33
C MET A 859 62.48 -36.50 -9.54
N LEU A 860 61.32 -36.81 -8.93
CA LEU A 860 60.56 -35.85 -8.13
C LEU A 860 61.28 -35.52 -6.81
N MET A 861 61.90 -36.51 -6.15
CA MET A 861 62.72 -36.31 -4.95
C MET A 861 63.92 -35.39 -5.23
N ASP A 862 64.64 -35.60 -6.33
CA ASP A 862 65.79 -34.77 -6.71
C ASP A 862 65.39 -33.28 -6.90
N VAL A 863 64.16 -33.03 -7.31
CA VAL A 863 63.61 -31.67 -7.52
C VAL A 863 63.13 -31.05 -6.21
N GLU A 864 62.48 -31.84 -5.37
CA GLU A 864 62.01 -31.43 -4.05
C GLU A 864 63.19 -31.02 -3.13
N GLU A 865 64.27 -31.82 -3.10
CA GLU A 865 65.48 -31.51 -2.33
C GLU A 865 66.17 -30.20 -2.78
N GLN A 866 66.06 -29.85 -4.07
CA GLN A 866 66.61 -28.62 -4.64
C GLN A 866 65.70 -27.39 -4.48
N VAL A 867 64.51 -27.53 -3.90
CA VAL A 867 63.47 -26.49 -3.81
C VAL A 867 63.23 -25.99 -2.38
N ARG A 868 63.83 -26.59 -1.34
CA ARG A 868 63.66 -26.17 0.06
C ARG A 868 63.79 -24.65 0.27
N ASN A 869 62.64 -23.99 0.42
CA ASN A 869 62.50 -22.65 0.98
C ASN A 869 61.71 -22.82 2.30
N PRO A 870 62.12 -22.19 3.42
CA PRO A 870 61.67 -22.56 4.77
C PRO A 870 60.29 -22.05 5.20
N PHE A 871 59.47 -21.52 4.29
CA PHE A 871 58.14 -21.00 4.60
C PHE A 871 57.17 -21.29 3.45
N GLU A 872 56.49 -22.44 3.51
CA GLU A 872 55.13 -22.63 2.97
C GLU A 872 54.57 -23.96 3.50
N GLU A 873 53.36 -23.90 4.03
CA GLU A 873 52.58 -24.98 4.63
C GLU A 873 52.12 -25.98 3.54
N ASP A 874 52.34 -27.29 3.76
CA ASP A 874 51.40 -28.38 3.45
C ASP A 874 52.02 -29.77 3.70
N ASN A 875 51.23 -30.69 4.26
CA ASN A 875 51.60 -32.06 4.67
C ASN A 875 51.81 -33.05 3.49
N VAL A 876 52.25 -32.60 2.32
CA VAL A 876 52.30 -33.39 1.08
C VAL A 876 53.75 -33.46 0.56
N ASP A 877 54.35 -34.65 0.61
CA ASP A 877 55.72 -34.92 0.15
C ASP A 877 55.76 -35.94 -1.00
N VAL A 878 56.93 -36.17 -1.59
CA VAL A 878 57.08 -37.16 -2.68
C VAL A 878 56.74 -38.59 -2.21
N LYS A 879 56.85 -38.90 -0.92
CA LYS A 879 56.41 -40.19 -0.36
C LYS A 879 54.89 -40.35 -0.38
N PHE A 880 54.14 -39.29 -0.08
CA PHE A 880 52.68 -39.28 -0.22
C PHE A 880 52.24 -39.59 -1.67
N VAL A 881 52.98 -39.07 -2.66
CA VAL A 881 52.73 -39.37 -4.09
C VAL A 881 52.97 -40.84 -4.40
N GLU A 882 54.08 -41.40 -3.91
CA GLU A 882 54.42 -42.82 -4.06
C GLU A 882 53.35 -43.74 -3.45
N GLU A 883 52.96 -43.49 -2.19
CA GLU A 883 51.94 -44.26 -1.49
C GLU A 883 50.57 -44.18 -2.16
N THR A 884 50.17 -42.99 -2.61
CA THR A 884 48.89 -42.79 -3.30
C THR A 884 48.86 -43.51 -4.64
N ALA A 885 49.96 -43.47 -5.38
CA ALA A 885 50.05 -44.09 -6.69
C ALA A 885 50.14 -45.62 -6.60
N LEU A 886 50.81 -46.17 -5.59
CA LEU A 886 50.80 -47.60 -5.26
C LEU A 886 49.40 -48.09 -4.87
N LYS A 887 48.68 -47.33 -4.03
CA LYS A 887 47.28 -47.64 -3.63
C LYS A 887 46.31 -47.62 -4.83
N GLN A 888 46.46 -46.69 -5.77
CA GLN A 888 45.63 -46.69 -6.98
C GLN A 888 45.97 -47.85 -7.91
N THR A 889 47.26 -48.19 -8.05
CA THR A 889 47.70 -49.29 -8.91
C THR A 889 47.23 -50.64 -8.38
N THR A 890 47.26 -50.85 -7.06
CA THR A 890 46.70 -52.05 -6.41
C THR A 890 45.18 -52.14 -6.57
N MET A 891 44.44 -51.05 -6.37
CA MET A 891 42.99 -51.00 -6.66
C MET A 891 42.66 -51.35 -8.13
N LEU A 892 43.40 -50.81 -9.09
CA LEU A 892 43.21 -51.06 -10.53
C LEU A 892 43.50 -52.51 -10.91
N LEU A 893 44.49 -53.12 -10.26
CA LEU A 893 44.90 -54.50 -10.50
C LEU A 893 44.05 -55.53 -9.72
N ARG A 894 43.13 -55.08 -8.84
CA ARG A 894 42.32 -55.91 -7.94
C ARG A 894 43.15 -56.91 -7.11
N LEU A 895 44.36 -56.51 -6.74
CA LEU A 895 45.22 -57.17 -5.75
C LEU A 895 44.84 -56.68 -4.36
#